data_AF-A0A813BF03-F1
#
_entry.id   AF-A0A813BF03-F1
#
_cell.length_a   1.000
_cell.length_b   1.000
_cell.length_c   1.000
_cell.angle_alpha   90.00
_cell.angle_beta   90.00
_cell.angle_gamma   90.00
#
_symmetry.space_group_name_H-M   'P 1'
#
loop_
_entity.id
_entity.type
_entity.pdbx_description
1 polymer ?
#
loop_
_entity_poly.entity_id
_entity_poly.type
_entity_poly.pdbx_seq_one_letter_code
_entity_poly.pdbx_strand_id
1 'polypeptide(L)'
;MALGPPKARPPRSGREAADPAKGPEESQEDRREKQDAFFDSLPQDHLTHPELDLRDLLVEALKGKGLAKLSPIASDREFCRRKALLEWPRGIRLTAWIENRIGAEVEVVHGAFGSEVGVRLLDVGGMEEVDPEAFLASLPPDDFTQEENTLRQKLFEAWRDLTSRSDQRDVSLLDLGEHPNVKKAGGFLPPKMLRSWIEARLGAEMLLTENEAGELLADFVSVDTEVAEAPPEAPLVPADARAEVEEKARLFFDGPLRPEEKDLERACIDAIVKSTLSASTSFTSTGCSTPLNLSSVLNADKAFQEVWRRCKSEWAALEPPEGPVEVTLTNWVDWRVADVKVSREPRVSLRSNAVARLGLQRQLQKRPNSPGRDRGDGARGGGAPKRPRPSTGSHLHPYEEPERSHQGPEEAQDDERLQASRPKELANGCVRANACREIFHNPSEVRAAIVTCGGLCPGLNSIIREITNCLWHQYGVKTILGMQAGYNGCSAPDDFPPIQLNVDNVRDIHMKGGSILKAGRGGMDDPEKILDQLEKMGINMLFTVGGDGTQAAANLLYQAARKRDMPLSIVGVPKSIDNDIVFFDKTFGFDSAVAAASEVIRNGWVEATSCAKGVGIVKLMGRDAGFVAMHAALASTIVDLVMIPEVDVEMEEIMKHVDTTLARKDFMVVAVAEGAGQKFVSTGKKDSTGHTVYGDIGTYLKDQINSHLKKSGGRSFYIDPSYIIRSVTIRPNDHIYCSRLARDAVHTAMRGYTGVCVGPIHNIIVVMPSNLIASRKKRISVHSSSWQSCVQSCNMPKSLAGLNK
;
A
#
# COMPACT_ATOMS: atom_id res chain seq x y z
N MET A 1 49.32 -74.37 -62.16
CA MET A 1 49.18 -73.85 -63.53
C MET A 1 49.00 -72.34 -63.42
N ALA A 2 50.04 -71.56 -63.74
CA ALA A 2 50.11 -70.66 -64.91
C ALA A 2 49.31 -69.35 -64.68
N LEU A 3 49.83 -68.12 -64.74
CA LEU A 3 51.06 -67.51 -65.28
C LEU A 3 51.28 -66.14 -64.57
N GLY A 4 52.54 -65.76 -64.27
CA GLY A 4 52.93 -64.34 -64.07
C GLY A 4 52.95 -63.59 -65.42
N PRO A 5 53.09 -62.24 -65.51
CA PRO A 5 54.15 -61.41 -64.92
C PRO A 5 53.64 -59.95 -64.58
N PRO A 6 54.37 -58.83 -64.77
CA PRO A 6 55.56 -58.34 -64.05
C PRO A 6 55.42 -56.90 -63.45
N LYS A 7 56.42 -56.52 -62.64
CA LYS A 7 56.78 -55.14 -62.24
C LYS A 7 57.53 -54.40 -63.37
N ALA A 8 57.33 -53.08 -63.53
CA ALA A 8 58.39 -52.06 -63.71
C ALA A 8 57.89 -50.58 -63.74
N ARG A 9 58.29 -49.83 -62.70
CA ARG A 9 58.82 -48.43 -62.56
C ARG A 9 58.40 -47.21 -63.45
N PRO A 10 58.57 -45.96 -62.91
CA PRO A 10 57.79 -44.70 -63.12
C PRO A 10 58.50 -43.71 -64.12
N PRO A 11 58.11 -42.43 -64.43
CA PRO A 11 57.58 -41.37 -63.54
C PRO A 11 56.59 -40.30 -64.10
N ARG A 12 56.05 -39.50 -63.14
CA ARG A 12 55.55 -38.11 -63.14
C ARG A 12 54.84 -37.52 -64.38
N SER A 13 53.58 -37.09 -64.19
CA SER A 13 53.14 -35.69 -64.40
C SER A 13 51.65 -35.53 -64.06
N GLY A 14 51.29 -34.35 -63.53
CA GLY A 14 49.96 -33.77 -63.73
C GLY A 14 48.97 -33.95 -62.58
N ARG A 15 48.80 -32.88 -61.81
CA ARG A 15 47.67 -32.66 -60.89
C ARG A 15 46.35 -32.71 -61.66
N GLU A 16 45.33 -33.34 -61.09
CA GLU A 16 44.02 -32.71 -61.00
C GLU A 16 43.16 -33.30 -59.87
N ALA A 17 42.67 -32.36 -59.06
CA ALA A 17 41.58 -32.36 -58.07
C ALA A 17 41.28 -33.63 -57.25
N ALA A 18 41.54 -33.49 -55.94
CA ALA A 18 41.24 -34.44 -54.88
C ALA A 18 39.73 -34.69 -54.69
N ASP A 19 39.37 -35.96 -54.62
CA ASP A 19 38.13 -36.45 -54.01
C ASP A 19 38.44 -36.79 -52.54
N PRO A 20 37.85 -36.12 -51.52
CA PRO A 20 38.21 -36.35 -50.13
C PRO A 20 37.60 -37.65 -49.63
N ALA A 21 38.51 -38.56 -49.27
CA ALA A 21 38.28 -39.86 -48.65
C ALA A 21 37.32 -39.85 -47.45
N LYS A 22 36.53 -40.93 -47.36
CA LYS A 22 35.83 -41.40 -46.15
C LYS A 22 36.81 -41.50 -44.97
N GLY A 23 36.54 -40.75 -43.91
CA GLY A 23 37.15 -40.93 -42.59
C GLY A 23 36.71 -42.24 -41.91
N PRO A 24 37.32 -42.60 -40.77
CA PRO A 24 37.16 -43.91 -40.12
C PRO A 24 35.72 -44.17 -39.68
N GLU A 25 35.22 -45.39 -39.87
CA GLU A 25 33.88 -45.81 -39.43
C GLU A 25 33.83 -45.89 -37.89
N GLU A 26 33.08 -44.96 -37.31
CA GLU A 26 32.79 -44.81 -35.88
C GLU A 26 31.95 -46.00 -35.37
N SER A 27 32.31 -46.60 -34.23
CA SER A 27 31.61 -47.78 -33.69
C SER A 27 30.20 -47.42 -33.19
N GLN A 28 29.27 -48.39 -33.16
CA GLN A 28 27.89 -48.13 -32.69
C GLN A 28 27.84 -47.75 -31.21
N GLU A 29 28.81 -48.21 -30.42
CA GLU A 29 28.93 -47.94 -28.99
C GLU A 29 29.40 -46.49 -28.76
N ASP A 30 30.42 -46.02 -29.51
CA ASP A 30 30.88 -44.62 -29.49
C ASP A 30 29.77 -43.63 -29.86
N ARG A 31 28.84 -44.03 -30.75
CA ARG A 31 27.70 -43.19 -31.13
C ARG A 31 26.64 -43.08 -30.06
N ARG A 32 26.39 -44.15 -29.30
CA ARG A 32 25.45 -44.14 -28.17
C ARG A 32 26.00 -43.31 -27.03
N GLU A 33 27.27 -43.49 -26.66
CA GLU A 33 27.89 -42.69 -25.59
C GLU A 33 27.89 -41.18 -25.90
N LYS A 34 28.13 -40.78 -27.16
CA LYS A 34 28.02 -39.38 -27.58
C LYS A 34 26.58 -38.85 -27.57
N GLN A 35 25.61 -39.72 -27.82
CA GLN A 35 24.20 -39.36 -27.78
C GLN A 35 23.74 -39.15 -26.33
N ASP A 36 24.10 -40.06 -25.44
CA ASP A 36 23.74 -40.00 -24.02
C ASP A 36 24.43 -38.80 -23.35
N ALA A 37 25.73 -38.59 -23.61
CA ALA A 37 26.46 -37.43 -23.10
C ALA A 37 25.87 -36.08 -23.56
N PHE A 38 25.30 -36.02 -24.77
CA PHE A 38 24.62 -34.82 -25.25
C PHE A 38 23.32 -34.56 -24.49
N PHE A 39 22.45 -35.55 -24.34
CA PHE A 39 21.19 -35.36 -23.62
C PHE A 39 21.40 -35.17 -22.12
N ASP A 40 22.42 -35.79 -21.52
CA ASP A 40 22.82 -35.58 -20.12
C ASP A 40 23.37 -34.17 -19.88
N SER A 41 23.97 -33.54 -20.90
CA SER A 41 24.45 -32.16 -20.81
C SER A 41 23.33 -31.11 -20.82
N LEU A 42 22.12 -31.51 -21.24
CA LEU A 42 20.95 -30.62 -21.29
C LEU A 42 20.20 -30.65 -19.95
N PRO A 43 19.58 -29.54 -19.52
CA PRO A 43 18.75 -29.52 -18.33
C PRO A 43 17.58 -30.51 -18.47
N GLN A 44 17.35 -31.35 -17.47
CA GLN A 44 16.29 -32.37 -17.53
C GLN A 44 14.89 -31.78 -17.31
N ASP A 45 14.78 -30.74 -16.49
CA ASP A 45 13.49 -30.19 -16.06
C ASP A 45 12.98 -29.03 -16.95
N HIS A 46 13.76 -28.57 -17.94
CA HIS A 46 13.37 -27.51 -18.85
C HIS A 46 14.16 -27.52 -20.17
N LEU A 47 13.60 -26.90 -21.21
CA LEU A 47 14.29 -26.65 -22.48
C LEU A 47 15.16 -25.41 -22.37
N THR A 48 16.38 -25.46 -22.92
CA THR A 48 17.24 -24.28 -23.06
C THR A 48 16.64 -23.28 -24.07
N HIS A 49 17.05 -22.01 -24.02
CA HIS A 49 16.53 -21.00 -24.97
C HIS A 49 16.71 -21.39 -26.45
N PRO A 50 17.85 -21.94 -26.89
CA PRO A 50 17.98 -22.41 -28.28
C PRO A 50 17.13 -23.65 -28.59
N GLU A 51 16.80 -24.49 -27.59
CA GLU A 51 15.85 -25.60 -27.74
C GLU A 51 14.41 -25.10 -27.89
N LEU A 52 14.01 -24.09 -27.12
CA LEU A 52 12.70 -23.44 -27.22
C LEU A 52 12.50 -22.82 -28.61
N ASP A 53 13.50 -22.08 -29.11
CA ASP A 53 13.48 -21.51 -30.46
C ASP A 53 13.29 -22.59 -31.55
N LEU A 54 13.98 -23.72 -31.41
CA LEU A 54 13.89 -24.83 -32.36
C LEU A 54 12.53 -25.55 -32.27
N ARG A 55 12.02 -25.73 -31.05
CA ARG A 55 10.71 -26.29 -30.76
C ARG A 55 9.60 -25.44 -31.35
N ASP A 56 9.64 -24.12 -31.15
CA ASP A 56 8.60 -23.20 -31.63
C ASP A 56 8.54 -23.17 -33.16
N LEU A 57 9.70 -23.18 -33.84
CA LEU A 57 9.75 -23.29 -35.30
C LEU A 57 9.17 -24.61 -35.81
N LEU A 58 9.44 -25.72 -35.11
CA LEU A 58 8.90 -27.03 -35.48
C LEU A 58 7.38 -27.08 -35.28
N VAL A 59 6.89 -26.63 -34.13
CA VAL A 59 5.47 -26.61 -33.79
C VAL A 59 4.71 -25.72 -34.76
N GLU A 60 5.20 -24.51 -35.03
CA GLU A 60 4.59 -23.59 -36.00
C GLU A 60 4.57 -24.20 -37.41
N ALA A 61 5.66 -24.85 -37.83
CA ALA A 61 5.71 -25.52 -39.12
C ALA A 61 4.72 -26.70 -39.24
N LEU A 62 4.27 -27.27 -38.11
CA LEU A 62 3.31 -28.38 -38.05
C LEU A 62 1.87 -27.94 -37.75
N LYS A 63 1.62 -26.72 -37.29
CA LYS A 63 0.27 -26.21 -37.01
C LYS A 63 -0.63 -26.35 -38.24
N GLY A 64 -1.81 -26.92 -38.02
CA GLY A 64 -2.81 -27.18 -39.08
C GLY A 64 -2.40 -28.26 -40.08
N LYS A 65 -1.25 -28.93 -39.90
CA LYS A 65 -0.83 -30.09 -40.68
C LYS A 65 -1.07 -31.34 -39.84
N GLY A 66 -1.68 -32.37 -40.44
CA GLY A 66 -1.81 -33.68 -39.83
C GLY A 66 -0.44 -34.37 -39.74
N LEU A 67 -0.19 -35.33 -40.62
CA LEU A 67 1.13 -35.96 -40.74
C LEU A 67 1.98 -35.24 -41.78
N ALA A 68 3.12 -34.67 -41.38
CA ALA A 68 4.05 -33.96 -42.26
C ALA A 68 5.41 -34.64 -42.34
N LYS A 69 6.12 -34.50 -43.48
CA LYS A 69 7.51 -34.96 -43.58
C LYS A 69 8.42 -34.01 -42.82
N LEU A 70 9.39 -34.55 -42.07
CA LEU A 70 10.35 -33.73 -41.33
C LEU A 70 11.40 -33.07 -42.24
N SER A 71 11.73 -33.69 -43.38
CA SER A 71 12.81 -33.23 -44.25
C SER A 71 12.66 -31.80 -44.79
N PRO A 72 11.48 -31.30 -45.21
CA PRO A 72 11.34 -29.93 -45.69
C PRO A 72 11.47 -28.91 -44.55
N ILE A 73 11.01 -29.27 -43.34
CA ILE A 73 11.10 -28.43 -42.14
C ILE A 73 12.55 -28.36 -41.67
N ALA A 74 13.23 -29.50 -41.61
CA ALA A 74 14.64 -29.60 -41.24
C ALA A 74 15.59 -28.92 -42.25
N SER A 75 15.13 -28.69 -43.48
CA SER A 75 15.89 -27.98 -44.53
C SER A 75 15.53 -26.50 -44.61
N ASP A 76 14.59 -26.02 -43.78
CA ASP A 76 14.27 -24.60 -43.71
C ASP A 76 15.48 -23.80 -43.21
N ARG A 77 15.68 -22.62 -43.80
CA ARG A 77 16.88 -21.80 -43.58
C ARG A 77 16.95 -21.29 -42.14
N GLU A 78 15.82 -20.91 -41.55
CA GLU A 78 15.75 -20.45 -40.17
C GLU A 78 15.87 -21.63 -39.21
N PHE A 79 15.22 -22.76 -39.52
CA PHE A 79 15.36 -24.00 -38.74
C PHE A 79 16.83 -24.47 -38.66
N CYS A 80 17.54 -24.49 -39.79
CA CYS A 80 18.96 -24.82 -39.84
C CYS A 80 19.82 -23.86 -39.00
N ARG A 81 19.49 -22.56 -39.03
CA ARG A 81 20.23 -21.52 -38.30
C ARG A 81 20.08 -21.69 -36.79
N ARG A 82 18.86 -21.92 -36.30
CA ARG A 82 18.60 -22.15 -34.86
C ARG A 82 19.19 -23.47 -34.39
N LYS A 83 19.08 -24.53 -35.19
CA LYS A 83 19.72 -25.82 -34.90
C LYS A 83 21.24 -25.71 -34.73
N ALA A 84 21.90 -24.83 -35.48
CA ALA A 84 23.34 -24.62 -35.37
C ALA A 84 23.77 -23.99 -34.03
N LEU A 85 22.87 -23.28 -33.33
CA LEU A 85 23.15 -22.67 -32.02
C LEU A 85 23.21 -23.70 -30.88
N LEU A 86 22.71 -24.93 -31.11
CA LEU A 86 22.72 -26.03 -30.14
C LEU A 86 24.00 -26.88 -30.18
N GLU A 87 25.03 -26.45 -30.94
CA GLU A 87 26.25 -27.24 -31.19
C GLU A 87 25.96 -28.70 -31.57
N TRP A 88 24.93 -28.90 -32.40
CA TRP A 88 24.33 -30.21 -32.66
C TRP A 88 25.35 -31.31 -32.97
N PRO A 89 25.52 -32.33 -32.11
CA PRO A 89 26.55 -33.33 -32.29
C PRO A 89 26.36 -34.14 -33.57
N ARG A 90 27.47 -34.47 -34.25
CA ARG A 90 27.44 -35.32 -35.45
C ARG A 90 26.95 -36.71 -35.05
N GLY A 91 25.87 -37.17 -35.68
CA GLY A 91 25.32 -38.52 -35.48
C GLY A 91 23.97 -38.56 -34.75
N ILE A 92 23.58 -37.50 -34.04
CA ILE A 92 22.28 -37.43 -33.37
C ILE A 92 21.20 -37.01 -34.39
N ARG A 93 20.17 -37.83 -34.53
CA ARG A 93 19.04 -37.53 -35.43
C ARG A 93 18.11 -36.50 -34.80
N LEU A 94 17.54 -35.64 -35.64
CA LEU A 94 16.54 -34.67 -35.19
C LEU A 94 15.32 -35.37 -34.57
N THR A 95 14.92 -36.52 -35.10
CA THR A 95 13.85 -37.35 -34.51
C THR A 95 14.15 -37.78 -33.08
N ALA A 96 15.39 -38.16 -32.78
CA ALA A 96 15.78 -38.57 -31.44
C ALA A 96 15.68 -37.41 -30.45
N TRP A 97 16.02 -36.18 -30.87
CA TRP A 97 15.80 -35.00 -30.04
C TRP A 97 14.31 -34.69 -29.85
N ILE A 98 13.50 -34.81 -30.92
CA ILE A 98 12.04 -34.64 -30.82
C ILE A 98 11.47 -35.59 -29.76
N GLU A 99 11.80 -36.87 -29.85
CA GLU A 99 11.32 -37.90 -28.93
C GLU A 99 11.77 -37.68 -27.48
N ASN A 100 13.02 -37.28 -27.25
CA ASN A 100 13.58 -37.12 -25.91
C ASN A 100 13.23 -35.79 -25.24
N ARG A 101 12.97 -34.73 -26.01
CA ARG A 101 12.85 -33.36 -25.47
C ARG A 101 11.45 -32.78 -25.61
N ILE A 102 10.73 -33.11 -26.68
CA ILE A 102 9.40 -32.55 -26.99
C ILE A 102 8.39 -33.63 -27.40
N GLY A 103 8.62 -34.88 -26.99
CA GLY A 103 7.79 -36.03 -27.35
C GLY A 103 6.36 -35.99 -26.80
N ALA A 104 6.09 -35.10 -25.83
CA ALA A 104 4.75 -34.81 -25.33
C ALA A 104 3.92 -33.92 -26.29
N GLU A 105 4.57 -33.19 -27.20
CA GLU A 105 3.92 -32.22 -28.09
C GLU A 105 3.96 -32.66 -29.56
N VAL A 106 5.06 -33.31 -29.96
CA VAL A 106 5.31 -33.74 -31.32
C VAL A 106 5.63 -35.23 -31.33
N GLU A 107 4.82 -36.00 -32.06
CA GLU A 107 5.02 -37.43 -32.24
C GLU A 107 5.77 -37.71 -33.56
N VAL A 108 6.83 -38.52 -33.47
CA VAL A 108 7.51 -39.09 -34.64
C VAL A 108 6.82 -40.41 -35.01
N VAL A 109 6.16 -40.44 -36.16
CA VAL A 109 5.42 -41.62 -36.63
C VAL A 109 6.36 -42.51 -37.46
N HIS A 110 6.49 -43.77 -37.03
CA HIS A 110 7.32 -44.78 -37.68
C HIS A 110 6.46 -45.76 -38.49
N GLY A 111 6.99 -46.20 -39.63
CA GLY A 111 6.38 -47.23 -40.48
C GLY A 111 6.69 -48.65 -40.00
N ALA A 112 6.05 -49.65 -40.59
CA ALA A 112 6.08 -51.06 -40.18
C ALA A 112 7.47 -51.70 -40.04
N PHE A 113 8.52 -51.07 -40.58
CA PHE A 113 9.91 -51.55 -40.52
C PHE A 113 10.85 -50.59 -39.78
N GLY A 114 10.31 -49.70 -38.93
CA GLY A 114 11.10 -48.73 -38.16
C GLY A 114 11.64 -47.55 -38.97
N SER A 115 11.21 -47.40 -40.24
CA SER A 115 11.52 -46.23 -41.06
C SER A 115 10.63 -45.06 -40.69
N GLU A 116 11.19 -43.89 -40.44
CA GLU A 116 10.45 -42.64 -40.18
C GLU A 116 9.48 -42.33 -41.34
N VAL A 117 8.20 -42.15 -41.03
CA VAL A 117 7.13 -41.82 -42.00
C VAL A 117 6.79 -40.33 -41.96
N GLY A 118 6.92 -39.68 -40.80
CA GLY A 118 6.73 -38.24 -40.63
C GLY A 118 6.59 -37.83 -39.17
N VAL A 119 6.29 -36.56 -38.95
CA VAL A 119 6.02 -35.95 -37.65
C VAL A 119 4.63 -35.32 -37.64
N ARG A 120 3.95 -35.33 -36.50
CA ARG A 120 2.66 -34.66 -36.30
C ARG A 120 2.57 -34.04 -34.92
N LEU A 121 1.77 -32.98 -34.79
CA LEU A 121 1.39 -32.47 -33.48
C LEU A 121 0.45 -33.48 -32.82
N LEU A 122 0.70 -33.76 -31.55
CA LEU A 122 -0.25 -34.49 -30.72
C LEU A 122 -1.41 -33.55 -30.42
N ASP A 123 -2.63 -34.05 -30.62
CA ASP A 123 -3.86 -33.32 -30.31
C ASP A 123 -4.04 -33.36 -28.78
N VAL A 124 -3.25 -32.52 -28.11
CA VAL A 124 -3.34 -32.31 -26.67
C VAL A 124 -4.63 -31.53 -26.46
N GLY A 125 -5.69 -32.24 -26.08
CA GLY A 125 -7.00 -31.69 -25.84
C GLY A 125 -6.91 -30.51 -24.87
N GLY A 126 -7.35 -29.34 -25.35
CA GLY A 126 -7.26 -28.09 -24.61
C GLY A 126 -5.82 -27.62 -24.49
N MET A 127 -5.51 -26.51 -25.16
CA MET A 127 -4.62 -25.54 -24.52
C MET A 127 -5.13 -25.40 -23.09
N GLU A 128 -4.35 -25.84 -22.09
CA GLU A 128 -4.51 -25.28 -20.76
C GLU A 128 -4.53 -23.77 -20.97
N GLU A 129 -5.67 -23.14 -20.68
CA GLU A 129 -5.63 -21.75 -20.27
C GLU A 129 -4.57 -21.73 -19.17
N VAL A 130 -3.43 -21.10 -19.46
CA VAL A 130 -2.49 -20.75 -18.41
C VAL A 130 -3.34 -19.95 -17.43
N ASP A 131 -3.62 -20.54 -16.27
CA ASP A 131 -4.40 -19.90 -15.23
C ASP A 131 -3.75 -18.53 -14.99
N PRO A 132 -4.43 -17.42 -15.36
CA PRO A 132 -3.82 -16.10 -15.28
C PRO A 132 -3.35 -15.80 -13.86
N GLU A 133 -4.05 -16.32 -12.85
CA GLU A 133 -3.68 -16.14 -11.45
C GLU A 133 -2.44 -16.96 -11.09
N ALA A 134 -2.31 -18.20 -11.57
CA ALA A 134 -1.12 -19.03 -11.33
C ALA A 134 0.13 -18.47 -12.01
N PHE A 135 0.03 -17.96 -13.24
CA PHE A 135 1.15 -17.30 -13.92
C PHE A 135 1.55 -16.01 -13.22
N LEU A 136 0.59 -15.14 -12.89
CA LEU A 136 0.88 -13.88 -12.18
C LEU A 136 1.45 -14.14 -10.79
N ALA A 137 1.02 -15.21 -10.10
CA ALA A 137 1.58 -15.63 -8.82
C ALA A 137 3.00 -16.21 -8.92
N SER A 138 3.42 -16.68 -10.10
CA SER A 138 4.78 -17.15 -10.35
C SER A 138 5.80 -16.01 -10.53
N LEU A 139 5.32 -14.80 -10.84
CA LEU A 139 6.17 -13.62 -11.00
C LEU A 139 6.57 -13.05 -9.63
N PRO A 140 7.73 -12.37 -9.51
CA PRO A 140 8.17 -11.78 -8.25
C PRO A 140 7.15 -10.73 -7.75
N PRO A 141 6.69 -10.82 -6.49
CA PRO A 141 5.61 -9.95 -6.00
C PRO A 141 6.04 -8.49 -5.81
N ASP A 142 7.33 -8.25 -5.54
CA ASP A 142 7.85 -6.93 -5.13
C ASP A 142 8.76 -6.26 -6.19
N ASP A 143 9.00 -6.90 -7.34
CA ASP A 143 9.88 -6.35 -8.40
C ASP A 143 9.50 -6.91 -9.79
N PHE A 144 9.96 -6.23 -10.86
CA PHE A 144 9.84 -6.70 -12.23
C PHE A 144 11.06 -7.55 -12.62
N THR A 145 10.82 -8.67 -13.30
CA THR A 145 11.88 -9.41 -14.01
C THR A 145 12.51 -8.56 -15.12
N GLN A 146 13.65 -9.00 -15.67
CA GLN A 146 14.33 -8.30 -16.75
C GLN A 146 13.47 -8.26 -18.03
N GLU A 147 12.74 -9.33 -18.29
CA GLU A 147 11.79 -9.50 -19.39
C GLU A 147 10.58 -8.57 -19.22
N GLU A 148 10.04 -8.47 -17.99
CA GLU A 148 8.96 -7.54 -17.66
C GLU A 148 9.37 -6.07 -17.82
N ASN A 149 10.56 -5.70 -17.35
CA ASN A 149 11.08 -4.34 -17.54
C ASN A 149 11.29 -4.01 -19.02
N THR A 150 11.74 -4.99 -19.81
CA THR A 150 11.90 -4.84 -21.26
C THR A 150 10.55 -4.64 -21.95
N LEU A 151 9.54 -5.44 -21.60
CA LEU A 151 8.19 -5.30 -22.15
C LEU A 151 7.55 -3.96 -21.76
N ARG A 152 7.66 -3.56 -20.49
CA ARG A 152 7.22 -2.25 -19.98
C ARG A 152 7.82 -1.09 -20.80
N GLN A 153 9.13 -1.11 -21.03
CA GLN A 153 9.81 -0.09 -21.83
C GLN A 153 9.32 -0.08 -23.29
N LYS A 154 9.13 -1.25 -23.90
CA LYS A 154 8.65 -1.34 -25.29
C LYS A 154 7.19 -0.96 -25.46
N LEU A 155 6.34 -1.18 -24.45
CA LEU A 155 4.97 -0.69 -24.42
C LEU A 155 4.94 0.85 -24.40
N PHE A 156 5.78 1.48 -23.58
CA PHE A 156 5.87 2.95 -23.52
C PHE A 156 6.37 3.56 -24.85
N GLU A 157 7.44 2.99 -25.41
CA GLU A 157 7.97 3.43 -26.71
C GLU A 157 6.93 3.29 -27.83
N ALA A 158 6.21 2.17 -27.88
CA ALA A 158 5.18 1.90 -28.87
C ALA A 158 3.98 2.84 -28.72
N TRP A 159 3.51 3.06 -27.49
CA TRP A 159 2.44 4.01 -27.20
C TRP A 159 2.82 5.41 -27.66
N ARG A 160 4.02 5.89 -27.33
CA ARG A 160 4.49 7.21 -27.74
C ARG A 160 4.56 7.34 -29.27
N ASP A 161 5.04 6.31 -29.97
CA ASP A 161 5.09 6.30 -31.44
C ASP A 161 3.68 6.39 -32.04
N LEU A 162 2.74 5.59 -31.54
CA LEU A 162 1.35 5.56 -32.02
C LEU A 162 0.61 6.88 -31.74
N THR A 163 0.77 7.45 -30.54
CA THR A 163 0.18 8.76 -30.17
C THR A 163 0.76 9.90 -31.00
N SER A 164 2.02 9.81 -31.44
CA SER A 164 2.67 10.87 -32.25
C SER A 164 2.23 10.91 -33.72
N ARG A 165 1.68 9.80 -34.22
CA ARG A 165 1.26 9.65 -35.63
C ARG A 165 -0.22 9.93 -35.85
N SER A 166 -0.98 10.05 -34.77
CA SER A 166 -2.43 10.15 -34.76
C SER A 166 -2.87 11.55 -34.31
N ASP A 167 -3.76 12.19 -35.07
CA ASP A 167 -4.44 13.44 -34.67
C ASP A 167 -5.43 13.20 -33.51
N GLN A 168 -5.65 11.94 -33.12
CA GLN A 168 -6.43 11.50 -31.96
C GLN A 168 -5.51 10.92 -30.87
N ARG A 169 -5.78 11.27 -29.60
CA ARG A 169 -4.96 10.84 -28.43
C ARG A 169 -5.18 9.39 -28.01
N ASP A 170 -6.05 8.65 -28.66
CA ASP A 170 -6.55 7.37 -28.17
C ASP A 170 -5.84 6.22 -28.88
N VAL A 171 -5.02 5.45 -28.14
CA VAL A 171 -4.30 4.28 -28.66
C VAL A 171 -4.98 3.01 -28.17
N SER A 172 -5.34 2.09 -29.07
CA SER A 172 -5.96 0.82 -28.65
C SER A 172 -4.92 -0.18 -28.12
N LEU A 173 -5.34 -1.04 -27.18
CA LEU A 173 -4.53 -2.15 -26.67
C LEU A 173 -4.17 -3.15 -27.78
N LEU A 174 -5.04 -3.29 -28.78
CA LEU A 174 -4.80 -4.15 -29.94
C LEU A 174 -3.63 -3.60 -30.78
N ASP A 175 -3.63 -2.30 -31.07
CA ASP A 175 -2.54 -1.66 -31.85
C ASP A 175 -1.21 -1.72 -31.12
N LEU A 176 -1.22 -1.57 -29.79
CA LEU A 176 -0.04 -1.76 -28.94
C LEU A 176 0.45 -3.20 -28.95
N GLY A 177 -0.46 -4.16 -28.81
CA GLY A 177 -0.14 -5.59 -28.84
C GLY A 177 0.38 -6.05 -30.22
N GLU A 178 -0.01 -5.36 -31.29
CA GLU A 178 0.45 -5.62 -32.66
C GLU A 178 1.76 -4.92 -33.02
N HIS A 179 2.22 -3.96 -32.21
CA HIS A 179 3.45 -3.24 -32.44
C HIS A 179 4.68 -4.20 -32.42
N PRO A 180 5.55 -4.21 -33.46
CA PRO A 180 6.61 -5.22 -33.60
C PRO A 180 7.54 -5.35 -32.39
N ASN A 181 7.86 -4.22 -31.73
CA ASN A 181 8.72 -4.22 -30.55
C ASN A 181 8.03 -4.77 -29.31
N VAL A 182 6.70 -4.60 -29.20
CA VAL A 182 5.89 -5.13 -28.08
C VAL A 182 5.70 -6.62 -28.26
N LYS A 183 5.37 -7.08 -29.48
CA LYS A 183 5.29 -8.51 -29.81
C LYS A 183 6.58 -9.26 -29.51
N LYS A 184 7.72 -8.66 -29.85
CA LYS A 184 9.03 -9.27 -29.63
C LYS A 184 9.40 -9.31 -28.13
N ALA A 185 9.12 -8.23 -27.39
CA ALA A 185 9.42 -8.16 -25.95
C ALA A 185 8.44 -8.98 -25.09
N GLY A 186 7.19 -9.12 -25.53
CA GLY A 186 6.14 -9.84 -24.83
C GLY A 186 6.11 -11.35 -25.09
N GLY A 187 7.13 -11.90 -25.75
CA GLY A 187 7.20 -13.32 -26.08
C GLY A 187 7.22 -14.27 -24.87
N PHE A 188 7.52 -13.77 -23.67
CA PHE A 188 7.44 -14.54 -22.42
C PHE A 188 6.02 -14.62 -21.85
N LEU A 189 5.09 -13.75 -22.29
CA LEU A 189 3.71 -13.78 -21.84
C LEU A 189 2.93 -14.90 -22.54
N PRO A 190 2.10 -15.66 -21.81
CA PRO A 190 1.18 -16.59 -22.43
C PRO A 190 0.23 -15.87 -23.42
N PRO A 191 -0.28 -16.57 -24.45
CA PRO A 191 -1.19 -15.98 -25.42
C PRO A 191 -2.37 -15.29 -24.73
N LYS A 192 -2.71 -14.06 -25.18
CA LYS A 192 -3.81 -13.23 -24.66
C LYS A 192 -3.63 -12.71 -23.21
N MET A 193 -2.47 -12.88 -22.56
CA MET A 193 -2.23 -12.35 -21.21
C MET A 193 -1.78 -10.90 -21.14
N LEU A 194 -1.54 -10.22 -22.26
CA LEU A 194 -1.05 -8.83 -22.27
C LEU A 194 -1.94 -7.90 -21.44
N ARG A 195 -3.27 -8.03 -21.57
CA ARG A 195 -4.24 -7.26 -20.76
C ARG A 195 -4.06 -7.52 -19.26
N SER A 196 -4.18 -8.77 -18.85
CA SER A 196 -4.13 -9.17 -17.44
C SER A 196 -2.78 -8.84 -16.79
N TRP A 197 -1.69 -8.95 -17.54
CA TRP A 197 -0.37 -8.54 -17.09
C TRP A 197 -0.27 -7.01 -16.93
N ILE A 198 -0.78 -6.21 -17.88
CA ILE A 198 -0.84 -4.75 -17.73
C ILE A 198 -1.66 -4.36 -16.49
N GLU A 199 -2.86 -4.91 -16.32
CA GLU A 199 -3.72 -4.60 -15.17
C GLU A 199 -3.07 -5.00 -13.82
N ALA A 200 -2.43 -6.16 -13.75
CA ALA A 200 -1.83 -6.67 -12.52
C ALA A 200 -0.45 -6.07 -12.18
N ARG A 201 0.33 -5.68 -13.20
CA ARG A 201 1.75 -5.30 -13.03
C ARG A 201 2.03 -3.84 -13.38
N LEU A 202 1.30 -3.27 -14.34
CA LEU A 202 1.46 -1.87 -14.80
C LEU A 202 0.23 -0.99 -14.53
N GLY A 203 -0.77 -1.44 -13.76
CA GLY A 203 -2.03 -0.70 -13.56
C GLY A 203 -1.87 0.68 -12.91
N ALA A 204 -0.71 1.00 -12.35
CA ALA A 204 -0.36 2.32 -11.84
C ALA A 204 0.31 3.26 -12.88
N GLU A 205 0.83 2.70 -13.97
CA GLU A 205 1.60 3.42 -15.01
C GLU A 205 0.86 3.47 -16.35
N MET A 206 0.04 2.48 -16.64
CA MET A 206 -0.72 2.34 -17.87
C MET A 206 -2.14 1.92 -17.52
N LEU A 207 -3.11 2.79 -17.83
CA LEU A 207 -4.53 2.53 -17.59
C LEU A 207 -5.18 2.00 -18.86
N LEU A 208 -5.99 0.97 -18.70
CA LEU A 208 -6.85 0.43 -19.74
C LEU A 208 -8.28 0.92 -19.50
N THR A 209 -8.86 1.62 -20.47
CA THR A 209 -10.24 2.13 -20.44
C THR A 209 -11.02 1.64 -21.63
N GLU A 210 -12.31 1.38 -21.48
CA GLU A 210 -13.17 0.92 -22.58
C GLU A 210 -13.87 2.12 -23.21
N ASN A 211 -13.80 2.25 -24.54
CA ASN A 211 -14.51 3.31 -25.27
C ASN A 211 -15.98 2.92 -25.54
N GLU A 212 -16.78 3.85 -26.09
CA GLU A 212 -18.19 3.60 -26.41
C GLU A 212 -18.42 2.45 -27.42
N ALA A 213 -17.37 2.03 -28.15
CA ALA A 213 -17.39 0.93 -29.10
C ALA A 213 -16.94 -0.42 -28.49
N GLY A 214 -16.59 -0.46 -27.21
CA GLY A 214 -16.12 -1.68 -26.53
C GLY A 214 -14.64 -2.01 -26.76
N GLU A 215 -13.86 -1.09 -27.31
CA GLU A 215 -12.42 -1.27 -27.51
C GLU A 215 -11.64 -0.78 -26.29
N LEU A 216 -10.65 -1.57 -25.88
CA LEU A 216 -9.74 -1.19 -24.80
C LEU A 216 -8.72 -0.19 -25.32
N LEU A 217 -8.81 1.04 -24.84
CA LEU A 217 -7.84 2.10 -25.00
C LEU A 217 -6.80 2.02 -23.90
N ALA A 218 -5.57 2.32 -24.27
CA ALA A 218 -4.41 2.28 -23.41
C ALA A 218 -3.81 3.68 -23.32
N ASP A 219 -3.75 4.21 -22.10
CA ASP A 219 -3.17 5.51 -21.83
C ASP A 219 -2.07 5.36 -20.79
N PHE A 220 -0.85 5.81 -21.11
CA PHE A 220 0.21 5.89 -20.12
C PHE A 220 -0.12 7.06 -19.20
N VAL A 221 -0.37 6.74 -17.94
CA VAL A 221 -0.49 7.75 -16.89
C VAL A 221 0.82 8.51 -16.91
N SER A 222 0.75 9.84 -17.10
CA SER A 222 1.93 10.68 -16.92
C SER A 222 2.32 10.60 -15.44
N VAL A 223 3.13 9.62 -15.11
CA VAL A 223 4.10 9.74 -14.05
C VAL A 223 4.97 10.89 -14.53
N ASP A 224 4.96 12.02 -13.82
CA ASP A 224 6.02 13.02 -13.96
C ASP A 224 7.35 12.28 -13.74
N THR A 225 7.95 11.82 -14.83
CA THR A 225 9.26 11.19 -14.85
C THR A 225 10.18 12.19 -15.51
N GLU A 226 10.90 12.95 -14.68
CA GLU A 226 12.24 13.36 -15.05
C GLU A 226 13.10 12.10 -15.23
N VAL A 227 13.11 11.50 -16.42
CA VAL A 227 14.32 10.97 -17.06
C VAL A 227 14.14 11.03 -18.57
N ALA A 228 14.55 12.15 -19.16
CA ALA A 228 14.93 12.20 -20.57
C ALA A 228 16.42 12.50 -20.63
N GLU A 229 17.22 11.54 -21.12
CA GLU A 229 18.62 11.77 -21.48
C GLU A 229 18.70 12.85 -22.56
N ALA A 230 19.45 13.91 -22.28
CA ALA A 230 19.85 14.93 -23.23
C ALA A 230 21.24 14.61 -23.85
N PRO A 231 21.55 15.12 -25.07
CA PRO A 231 22.80 14.82 -25.77
C PRO A 231 24.04 15.46 -25.09
N PRO A 232 25.27 15.07 -25.44
CA PRO A 232 26.44 15.29 -24.60
C PRO A 232 26.97 16.73 -24.73
N GLU A 233 26.94 17.48 -23.64
CA GLU A 233 27.71 18.70 -23.27
C GLU A 233 26.95 19.33 -22.07
N ALA A 234 27.49 19.78 -20.94
CA ALA A 234 28.80 20.14 -20.41
C ALA A 234 28.82 19.73 -18.90
N PRO A 235 29.92 19.87 -18.12
CA PRO A 235 30.02 19.27 -16.79
C PRO A 235 28.87 19.69 -15.85
N LEU A 236 28.21 18.68 -15.26
CA LEU A 236 27.09 18.83 -14.33
C LEU A 236 27.53 19.63 -13.10
N VAL A 237 26.83 20.74 -12.86
CA VAL A 237 26.92 21.50 -11.61
C VAL A 237 26.33 20.64 -10.47
N PRO A 238 27.05 20.42 -9.36
CA PRO A 238 26.62 19.55 -8.26
C PRO A 238 25.25 19.96 -7.64
N ALA A 239 24.47 19.00 -7.13
CA ALA A 239 23.13 19.23 -6.58
C ALA A 239 23.13 20.20 -5.37
N ASP A 240 24.23 20.22 -4.64
CA ASP A 240 24.64 21.15 -3.60
C ASP A 240 24.67 22.60 -4.09
N ALA A 241 25.16 22.86 -5.30
CA ALA A 241 25.17 24.20 -5.88
C ALA A 241 23.76 24.67 -6.31
N ARG A 242 22.85 23.76 -6.66
CA ARG A 242 21.45 24.10 -7.02
C ARG A 242 20.64 24.52 -5.79
N ALA A 243 20.84 23.84 -4.66
CA ALA A 243 20.24 24.19 -3.38
C ALA A 243 20.77 25.53 -2.86
N GLU A 244 22.08 25.79 -3.02
CA GLU A 244 22.70 27.05 -2.62
C GLU A 244 22.16 28.24 -3.43
N VAL A 245 21.94 28.08 -4.75
CA VAL A 245 21.33 29.12 -5.61
C VAL A 245 19.89 29.42 -5.18
N GLU A 246 19.11 28.40 -4.82
CA GLU A 246 17.73 28.56 -4.38
C GLU A 246 17.63 29.24 -3.00
N GLU A 247 18.53 28.92 -2.07
CA GLU A 247 18.63 29.56 -0.76
C GLU A 247 19.03 31.03 -0.86
N LYS A 248 20.02 31.35 -1.72
CA LYS A 248 20.43 32.73 -2.02
C LYS A 248 19.29 33.55 -2.64
N ALA A 249 18.57 32.97 -3.60
CA ALA A 249 17.39 33.59 -4.17
C ALA A 249 16.34 33.88 -3.09
N ARG A 250 16.05 32.91 -2.23
CA ARG A 250 15.06 33.07 -1.16
C ARG A 250 15.43 34.19 -0.18
N LEU A 251 16.70 34.32 0.18
CA LEU A 251 17.20 35.42 1.02
C LEU A 251 17.12 36.79 0.31
N PHE A 252 17.44 36.86 -0.98
CA PHE A 252 17.31 38.08 -1.79
C PHE A 252 15.85 38.56 -1.88
N PHE A 253 14.91 37.60 -1.86
CA PHE A 253 13.48 37.86 -1.87
C PHE A 253 12.85 37.81 -0.46
N ASP A 254 13.61 37.98 0.61
CA ASP A 254 13.03 38.14 1.96
C ASP A 254 12.56 39.58 2.20
N GLY A 255 11.43 39.76 2.89
CA GLY A 255 10.85 41.08 3.18
C GLY A 255 9.74 41.58 2.24
N PRO A 256 9.32 42.85 2.37
CA PRO A 256 8.16 43.40 1.66
C PRO A 256 8.41 43.55 0.14
N LEU A 257 7.37 43.40 -0.67
CA LEU A 257 7.40 43.64 -2.12
C LEU A 257 7.92 45.03 -2.47
N ARG A 258 8.98 45.07 -3.29
CA ARG A 258 9.48 46.28 -3.95
C ARG A 258 8.43 46.83 -4.92
N PRO A 259 8.47 48.12 -5.29
CA PRO A 259 7.47 48.73 -6.18
C PRO A 259 7.24 47.95 -7.49
N GLU A 260 8.31 47.50 -8.13
CA GLU A 260 8.30 46.69 -9.33
C GLU A 260 7.68 45.29 -9.13
N GLU A 261 7.91 44.69 -7.95
CA GLU A 261 7.36 43.38 -7.60
C GLU A 261 5.86 43.45 -7.32
N LYS A 262 5.35 44.60 -6.87
CA LYS A 262 3.89 44.83 -6.71
C LYS A 262 3.18 44.91 -8.05
N ASP A 263 3.83 45.47 -9.08
CA ASP A 263 3.29 45.47 -10.44
C ASP A 263 3.24 44.03 -10.99
N LEU A 264 4.30 43.25 -10.74
CA LEU A 264 4.36 41.84 -11.15
C LEU A 264 3.34 40.96 -10.43
N GLU A 265 3.14 41.19 -9.13
CA GLU A 265 2.11 40.52 -8.33
C GLU A 265 0.71 40.76 -8.92
N ARG A 266 0.38 42.02 -9.25
CA ARG A 266 -0.89 42.38 -9.87
C ARG A 266 -1.06 41.71 -11.23
N ALA A 267 -0.05 41.77 -12.09
CA ALA A 267 -0.10 41.14 -13.41
C ALA A 267 -0.27 39.61 -13.32
N CYS A 268 0.34 38.97 -12.32
CA CYS A 268 0.19 37.54 -12.04
C CYS A 268 -1.27 37.20 -11.67
N ILE A 269 -1.84 37.95 -10.72
CA ILE A 269 -3.22 37.76 -10.28
C ILE A 269 -4.20 37.98 -11.45
N ASP A 270 -4.01 39.03 -12.25
CA ASP A 270 -4.89 39.33 -13.40
C ASP A 270 -4.86 38.23 -14.46
N ALA A 271 -3.68 37.69 -14.79
CA ALA A 271 -3.53 36.60 -15.75
C ALA A 271 -4.23 35.31 -15.27
N ILE A 272 -4.12 35.00 -13.97
CA ILE A 272 -4.80 33.86 -13.35
C ILE A 272 -6.31 34.07 -13.33
N VAL A 273 -6.80 35.26 -12.95
CA VAL A 273 -8.23 35.60 -12.95
C VAL A 273 -8.83 35.49 -14.34
N LYS A 274 -8.17 36.07 -15.35
CA LYS A 274 -8.62 36.02 -16.75
C LYS A 274 -8.73 34.59 -17.28
N SER A 275 -7.73 33.76 -16.99
CA SER A 275 -7.72 32.35 -17.39
C SER A 275 -8.80 31.55 -16.67
N THR A 276 -9.01 31.83 -15.38
CA THR A 276 -10.05 31.21 -14.55
C THR A 276 -11.47 31.56 -15.02
N LEU A 277 -11.70 32.81 -15.45
CA LEU A 277 -12.98 33.26 -16.01
C LEU A 277 -13.23 32.72 -17.43
N SER A 278 -12.17 32.42 -18.18
CA SER A 278 -12.25 31.87 -19.53
C SER A 278 -12.51 30.36 -19.56
N ALA A 279 -11.98 29.62 -18.58
CA ALA A 279 -12.18 28.19 -18.44
C ALA A 279 -13.58 27.87 -17.91
N SER A 280 -14.18 26.76 -18.35
CA SER A 280 -15.50 26.23 -17.91
C SER A 280 -15.48 25.70 -16.46
N THR A 281 -14.69 26.32 -15.60
CA THR A 281 -14.39 25.88 -14.24
C THR A 281 -15.53 26.22 -13.29
N SER A 282 -16.15 25.19 -12.70
CA SER A 282 -17.13 25.40 -11.62
C SER A 282 -16.39 25.77 -10.32
N PHE A 283 -16.99 26.64 -9.51
CA PHE A 283 -16.43 27.03 -8.21
C PHE A 283 -17.32 26.54 -7.07
N THR A 284 -16.72 25.95 -6.04
CA THR A 284 -17.37 25.68 -4.76
C THR A 284 -17.08 26.83 -3.79
N SER A 285 -17.73 26.86 -2.63
CA SER A 285 -17.47 27.85 -1.56
C SER A 285 -16.01 27.84 -1.05
N THR A 286 -15.20 26.87 -1.46
CA THR A 286 -13.80 26.67 -1.07
C THR A 286 -12.76 26.98 -2.16
N GLY A 287 -13.16 27.34 -3.39
CA GLY A 287 -12.23 27.72 -4.47
C GLY A 287 -12.55 27.10 -5.84
N CYS A 288 -11.61 27.25 -6.79
CA CYS A 288 -11.72 26.75 -8.16
C CYS A 288 -11.71 25.22 -8.16
N SER A 289 -12.72 24.55 -8.74
CA SER A 289 -12.76 23.08 -8.78
C SER A 289 -11.66 22.46 -9.66
N THR A 290 -11.04 23.24 -10.55
CA THR A 290 -9.95 22.76 -11.42
C THR A 290 -8.76 23.74 -11.37
N PRO A 291 -7.62 23.38 -10.76
CA PRO A 291 -6.42 24.22 -10.74
C PRO A 291 -5.77 24.29 -12.13
N LEU A 292 -5.34 25.50 -12.54
CA LEU A 292 -4.79 25.78 -13.88
C LEU A 292 -3.28 25.57 -13.90
N ASN A 293 -2.69 25.10 -15.01
CA ASN A 293 -1.23 25.04 -15.12
C ASN A 293 -0.62 26.46 -15.13
N LEU A 294 0.29 26.74 -14.17
CA LEU A 294 0.92 28.04 -13.93
C LEU A 294 1.70 28.53 -15.15
N SER A 295 2.54 27.67 -15.70
CA SER A 295 3.35 27.97 -16.88
C SER A 295 2.45 28.26 -18.07
N SER A 296 1.42 27.46 -18.33
CA SER A 296 0.51 27.68 -19.45
C SER A 296 -0.27 28.99 -19.33
N VAL A 297 -0.74 29.33 -18.12
CA VAL A 297 -1.49 30.56 -17.85
C VAL A 297 -0.61 31.80 -17.99
N LEU A 298 0.56 31.80 -17.35
CA LEU A 298 1.42 32.98 -17.30
C LEU A 298 2.25 33.17 -18.57
N ASN A 299 2.59 32.09 -19.30
CA ASN A 299 3.28 32.20 -20.59
C ASN A 299 2.33 32.64 -21.71
N ALA A 300 1.03 32.38 -21.58
CA ALA A 300 0.03 32.86 -22.54
C ALA A 300 -0.33 34.35 -22.37
N ASP A 301 -0.14 34.94 -21.19
CA ASP A 301 -0.47 36.34 -20.94
C ASP A 301 0.70 37.29 -21.27
N LYS A 302 0.55 38.05 -22.36
CA LYS A 302 1.57 38.98 -22.87
C LYS A 302 1.90 40.12 -21.89
N ALA A 303 0.93 40.58 -21.09
CA ALA A 303 1.16 41.68 -20.15
C ALA A 303 2.00 41.19 -18.96
N PHE A 304 1.72 39.99 -18.47
CA PHE A 304 2.54 39.35 -17.44
C PHE A 304 4.00 39.17 -17.89
N GLN A 305 4.21 38.64 -19.10
CA GLN A 305 5.56 38.39 -19.63
C GLN A 305 6.40 39.66 -19.80
N GLU A 306 5.75 40.80 -20.08
CA GLU A 306 6.43 42.09 -20.18
C GLU A 306 6.93 42.57 -18.81
N VAL A 307 6.05 42.52 -17.79
CA VAL A 307 6.40 42.92 -16.42
C VAL A 307 7.45 41.98 -15.84
N TRP A 308 7.35 40.67 -16.10
CA TRP A 308 8.34 39.68 -15.67
C TRP A 308 9.73 39.94 -16.25
N ARG A 309 9.83 40.27 -17.54
CA ARG A 309 11.11 40.62 -18.19
C ARG A 309 11.72 41.90 -17.60
N ARG A 310 10.89 42.91 -17.33
CA ARG A 310 11.33 44.15 -16.67
C ARG A 310 11.89 43.87 -15.27
N CYS A 311 11.14 43.14 -14.44
CA CYS A 311 11.58 42.82 -13.07
C CYS A 311 12.87 42.00 -13.06
N LYS A 312 13.05 41.03 -13.98
CA LYS A 312 14.33 40.30 -14.10
C LYS A 312 15.51 41.22 -14.42
N SER A 313 15.32 42.20 -15.30
CA SER A 313 16.35 43.18 -15.63
C SER A 313 16.69 44.07 -14.43
N GLU A 314 15.70 44.45 -13.63
CA GLU A 314 15.90 45.26 -12.42
C GLU A 314 16.58 44.46 -11.31
N TRP A 315 16.21 43.19 -11.10
CA TRP A 315 16.89 42.30 -10.16
C TRP A 315 18.35 42.04 -10.53
N ALA A 316 18.64 41.92 -11.82
CA ALA A 316 20.01 41.79 -12.31
C ALA A 316 20.85 43.06 -12.07
N ALA A 317 20.22 44.24 -12.06
CA ALA A 317 20.89 45.52 -11.80
C ALA A 317 21.13 45.83 -10.32
N LEU A 318 20.51 45.08 -9.39
CA LEU A 318 20.60 45.30 -7.94
C LEU A 318 21.86 44.70 -7.28
N GLU A 319 22.79 44.12 -8.05
CA GLU A 319 24.04 43.45 -7.61
C GLU A 319 23.94 42.82 -6.21
N PRO A 320 23.42 41.58 -6.09
CA PRO A 320 23.38 40.89 -4.81
C PRO A 320 24.81 40.69 -4.26
N PRO A 321 25.02 40.77 -2.94
CA PRO A 321 26.36 40.73 -2.33
C PRO A 321 27.17 39.44 -2.61
N GLU A 322 26.53 38.41 -3.15
CA GLU A 322 27.14 37.09 -3.43
C GLU A 322 26.90 36.59 -4.87
N GLY A 323 26.64 37.49 -5.84
CA GLY A 323 26.55 37.17 -7.28
C GLY A 323 25.13 37.19 -7.87
N PRO A 324 24.97 36.90 -9.18
CA PRO A 324 23.69 37.00 -9.86
C PRO A 324 22.67 35.98 -9.33
N VAL A 325 21.48 36.46 -8.97
CA VAL A 325 20.38 35.63 -8.45
C VAL A 325 19.50 35.16 -9.61
N GLU A 326 19.48 33.84 -9.84
CA GLU A 326 18.62 33.23 -10.86
C GLU A 326 17.34 32.67 -10.24
N VAL A 327 16.18 33.19 -10.65
CA VAL A 327 14.87 32.80 -10.09
C VAL A 327 13.92 32.29 -11.16
N THR A 328 13.34 31.13 -10.88
CA THR A 328 12.27 30.54 -11.69
C THR A 328 10.93 31.22 -11.38
N LEU A 329 10.05 31.26 -12.37
CA LEU A 329 8.72 31.85 -12.22
C LEU A 329 7.93 31.16 -11.09
N THR A 330 8.01 29.83 -11.01
CA THR A 330 7.32 29.02 -10.00
C THR A 330 7.76 29.40 -8.59
N ASN A 331 9.07 29.51 -8.35
CA ASN A 331 9.60 29.84 -7.03
C ASN A 331 9.22 31.27 -6.62
N TRP A 332 9.31 32.23 -7.56
CA TRP A 332 8.91 33.60 -7.26
C TRP A 332 7.41 33.68 -6.90
N VAL A 333 6.53 33.02 -7.66
CA VAL A 333 5.08 33.02 -7.36
C VAL A 333 4.80 32.36 -6.02
N ASP A 334 5.42 31.22 -5.72
CA ASP A 334 5.21 30.50 -4.47
C ASP A 334 5.69 31.30 -3.24
N TRP A 335 6.85 31.97 -3.35
CA TRP A 335 7.42 32.73 -2.25
C TRP A 335 6.77 34.11 -2.05
N ARG A 336 6.39 34.79 -3.14
CA ARG A 336 6.08 36.23 -3.11
C ARG A 336 4.63 36.60 -3.40
N VAL A 337 3.81 35.71 -3.97
CA VAL A 337 2.41 36.02 -4.32
C VAL A 337 1.45 35.38 -3.32
N ALA A 338 1.12 36.13 -2.26
CA ALA A 338 0.37 35.62 -1.11
C ALA A 338 -1.06 35.12 -1.45
N ASP A 339 -1.66 35.64 -2.51
CA ASP A 339 -3.04 35.33 -2.93
C ASP A 339 -3.17 34.11 -3.84
N VAL A 340 -2.04 33.55 -4.26
CA VAL A 340 -1.96 32.38 -5.14
C VAL A 340 -1.48 31.17 -4.32
N LYS A 341 -2.02 30.00 -4.66
CA LYS A 341 -1.54 28.71 -4.15
C LYS A 341 -0.94 27.94 -5.32
N VAL A 342 0.35 27.64 -5.27
CA VAL A 342 1.03 26.76 -6.21
C VAL A 342 1.00 25.34 -5.63
N SER A 343 0.58 24.33 -6.40
CA SER A 343 0.64 22.92 -5.99
C SER A 343 1.99 22.26 -6.35
N ARG A 344 2.18 20.99 -5.97
CA ARG A 344 3.43 20.24 -6.25
C ARG A 344 3.69 20.05 -7.75
N GLU A 345 2.67 19.72 -8.54
CA GLU A 345 2.65 20.04 -9.97
C GLU A 345 2.38 21.55 -10.07
N PRO A 346 3.08 22.36 -10.88
CA PRO A 346 2.98 23.82 -10.91
C PRO A 346 1.63 24.28 -11.48
N ARG A 347 0.55 23.95 -10.77
CA ARG A 347 -0.81 24.41 -11.00
C ARG A 347 -1.13 25.44 -9.94
N VAL A 348 -1.91 26.43 -10.36
CA VAL A 348 -2.30 27.54 -9.52
C VAL A 348 -3.80 27.63 -9.36
N SER A 349 -4.18 28.03 -8.15
CA SER A 349 -5.52 28.48 -7.82
C SER A 349 -5.44 29.72 -6.95
N LEU A 350 -6.45 30.57 -7.07
CA LEU A 350 -6.63 31.71 -6.17
C LEU A 350 -7.05 31.17 -4.79
N ARG A 351 -6.44 31.70 -3.73
CA ARG A 351 -6.86 31.39 -2.37
C ARG A 351 -8.29 31.93 -2.13
N SER A 352 -9.08 31.24 -1.32
CA SER A 352 -10.48 31.61 -1.02
C SER A 352 -10.63 33.06 -0.54
N ASN A 353 -9.70 33.54 0.28
CA ASN A 353 -9.68 34.93 0.76
C ASN A 353 -9.43 35.94 -0.37
N ALA A 354 -8.62 35.57 -1.38
CA ALA A 354 -8.35 36.40 -2.53
C ALA A 354 -9.58 36.52 -3.44
N VAL A 355 -10.32 35.42 -3.63
CA VAL A 355 -11.57 35.40 -4.42
C VAL A 355 -12.62 36.37 -3.84
N ALA A 356 -12.75 36.40 -2.51
CA ALA A 356 -13.63 37.32 -1.81
C ALA A 356 -13.15 38.77 -1.91
N ARG A 357 -11.85 39.03 -1.67
CA ARG A 357 -11.25 40.38 -1.71
C ARG A 357 -11.30 41.01 -3.11
N LEU A 358 -11.15 40.21 -4.17
CA LEU A 358 -11.20 40.65 -5.57
C LEU A 358 -12.64 40.78 -6.12
N GLY A 359 -13.66 40.47 -5.31
CA GLY A 359 -15.08 40.65 -5.70
C GLY A 359 -15.58 39.69 -6.80
N LEU A 360 -14.86 38.60 -7.06
CA LEU A 360 -15.14 37.67 -8.17
C LEU A 360 -16.35 36.77 -7.91
N GLN A 361 -16.83 36.71 -6.66
CA GLN A 361 -17.90 35.83 -6.20
C GLN A 361 -19.23 36.03 -6.95
N ARG A 362 -19.57 37.27 -7.33
CA ARG A 362 -20.82 37.58 -8.07
C ARG A 362 -20.71 37.38 -9.58
N GLN A 363 -19.50 37.48 -10.15
CA GLN A 363 -19.28 37.32 -11.59
C GLN A 363 -19.31 35.83 -11.98
N LEU A 364 -18.84 34.95 -11.09
CA LEU A 364 -18.83 33.50 -11.27
C LEU A 364 -20.21 32.85 -11.10
N GLN A 365 -21.14 33.48 -10.36
CA GLN A 365 -22.51 32.99 -10.15
C GLN A 365 -23.50 33.31 -11.29
N LYS A 366 -23.14 34.19 -12.24
CA LYS A 366 -24.06 34.73 -13.25
C LYS A 366 -24.13 33.95 -14.58
N ARG A 367 -23.52 32.77 -14.71
CA ARG A 367 -23.64 31.97 -15.95
C ARG A 367 -24.92 31.11 -15.94
N PRO A 368 -25.76 31.17 -17.00
CA PRO A 368 -27.01 30.42 -17.05
C PRO A 368 -26.77 28.94 -17.35
N ASN A 369 -27.49 28.08 -16.62
CA ASN A 369 -27.61 26.66 -16.94
C ASN A 369 -28.52 26.45 -18.17
N SER A 370 -28.07 25.54 -19.04
CA SER A 370 -28.82 24.72 -20.02
C SER A 370 -29.29 25.35 -21.35
N PRO A 371 -29.23 24.61 -22.47
CA PRO A 371 -30.23 24.65 -23.52
C PRO A 371 -31.27 23.52 -23.31
N GLY A 372 -32.50 23.90 -22.99
CA GLY A 372 -33.65 23.00 -22.95
C GLY A 372 -34.17 22.67 -24.35
N ARG A 373 -34.71 21.45 -24.49
CA ARG A 373 -35.51 21.02 -25.64
C ARG A 373 -36.88 21.72 -25.64
N ASP A 374 -37.27 22.20 -26.81
CA ASP A 374 -38.59 22.72 -27.17
C ASP A 374 -39.75 21.81 -26.78
N ARG A 375 -40.88 22.44 -26.39
CA ARG A 375 -42.22 22.17 -26.96
C ARG A 375 -43.23 23.23 -26.51
N GLY A 376 -44.00 23.73 -27.47
CA GLY A 376 -44.84 24.93 -27.37
C GLY A 376 -46.21 24.77 -26.69
N ASP A 377 -46.68 25.92 -26.22
CA ASP A 377 -48.03 26.54 -26.24
C ASP A 377 -49.33 25.73 -26.08
N GLY A 378 -50.23 26.26 -25.23
CA GLY A 378 -51.67 25.93 -25.27
C GLY A 378 -52.57 26.41 -24.11
N ALA A 379 -53.01 27.66 -24.21
CA ALA A 379 -54.03 28.46 -23.47
C ALA A 379 -55.37 27.85 -22.93
N ARG A 380 -55.86 28.49 -21.83
CA ARG A 380 -57.26 28.91 -21.44
C ARG A 380 -58.31 27.94 -20.82
N GLY A 381 -58.82 28.32 -19.63
CA GLY A 381 -60.24 28.75 -19.43
C GLY A 381 -61.27 27.91 -18.62
N GLY A 382 -61.63 28.37 -17.40
CA GLY A 382 -63.01 28.62 -16.90
C GLY A 382 -63.98 27.50 -16.42
N GLY A 383 -64.56 27.67 -15.20
CA GLY A 383 -65.98 27.38 -14.88
C GLY A 383 -66.34 26.21 -13.93
N ALA A 384 -67.07 26.52 -12.83
CA ALA A 384 -67.55 25.62 -11.73
C ALA A 384 -69.02 25.12 -11.93
N PRO A 385 -69.75 24.51 -10.94
CA PRO A 385 -69.56 23.28 -10.13
C PRO A 385 -70.81 22.33 -10.07
N LYS A 386 -70.70 21.09 -9.54
CA LYS A 386 -71.67 20.40 -8.61
C LYS A 386 -71.30 18.92 -8.28
N ARG A 387 -71.57 18.53 -7.02
CA ARG A 387 -71.33 17.25 -6.28
C ARG A 387 -72.28 16.09 -6.70
N PRO A 388 -72.19 14.81 -6.20
CA PRO A 388 -71.42 14.23 -5.07
C PRO A 388 -70.68 12.86 -5.30
N ARG A 389 -69.90 12.46 -4.28
CA ARG A 389 -69.09 11.23 -4.00
C ARG A 389 -69.95 9.93 -3.84
N PRO A 390 -69.41 8.68 -3.69
CA PRO A 390 -68.06 8.21 -3.25
C PRO A 390 -67.47 7.06 -4.13
N SER A 391 -66.32 6.38 -3.95
CA SER A 391 -65.34 6.11 -2.88
C SER A 391 -64.01 5.58 -3.48
N THR A 392 -62.94 5.56 -2.67
CA THR A 392 -61.64 4.83 -2.80
C THR A 392 -60.50 5.43 -3.64
N GLY A 393 -59.30 5.48 -3.05
CA GLY A 393 -58.02 5.67 -3.74
C GLY A 393 -57.12 6.80 -3.24
N SER A 394 -56.33 6.50 -2.20
CA SER A 394 -55.01 7.06 -1.82
C SER A 394 -54.43 8.27 -2.59
N HIS A 395 -54.14 9.37 -1.89
CA HIS A 395 -52.87 10.09 -2.05
C HIS A 395 -52.52 10.94 -0.82
N LEU A 396 -51.23 10.89 -0.51
CA LEU A 396 -50.48 11.58 0.54
C LEU A 396 -50.65 13.12 0.46
N HIS A 397 -50.87 13.75 1.60
CA HIS A 397 -50.70 15.18 1.77
C HIS A 397 -49.21 15.52 1.93
N PRO A 398 -48.71 16.61 1.33
CA PRO A 398 -47.43 17.19 1.70
C PRO A 398 -47.58 17.90 3.05
N TYR A 399 -46.68 17.57 3.96
CA TYR A 399 -46.57 18.14 5.30
C TYR A 399 -46.00 19.57 5.19
N GLU A 400 -46.69 20.52 5.80
CA GLU A 400 -46.19 21.89 6.03
C GLU A 400 -45.01 21.83 7.02
N GLU A 401 -43.93 22.57 6.72
CA GLU A 401 -42.79 22.74 7.64
C GLU A 401 -43.23 23.49 8.90
N PRO A 402 -42.97 22.96 10.12
CA PRO A 402 -43.02 23.77 11.31
C PRO A 402 -41.70 24.56 11.45
N GLU A 403 -41.86 25.85 11.75
CA GLU A 403 -40.81 26.82 12.02
C GLU A 403 -39.75 26.26 13.00
N ARG A 404 -38.49 26.24 12.54
CA ARG A 404 -37.33 25.85 13.35
C ARG A 404 -37.09 26.88 14.44
N SER A 405 -37.29 26.50 15.70
CA SER A 405 -36.70 27.19 16.84
C SER A 405 -35.18 27.01 16.79
N HIS A 406 -34.46 28.12 16.67
CA HIS A 406 -33.01 28.19 16.71
C HIS A 406 -32.44 27.63 18.02
N GLN A 407 -31.72 26.50 17.94
CA GLN A 407 -30.64 26.15 18.85
C GLN A 407 -29.41 25.76 18.01
N GLY A 408 -28.40 26.62 18.06
CA GLY A 408 -26.95 26.43 17.81
C GLY A 408 -26.44 25.55 16.65
N PRO A 409 -25.60 26.09 15.72
CA PRO A 409 -24.80 25.31 14.77
C PRO A 409 -23.42 24.87 15.31
N GLU A 410 -23.15 24.95 16.61
CA GLU A 410 -21.79 24.72 17.15
C GLU A 410 -21.38 23.24 17.23
N GLU A 411 -22.28 22.31 17.55
CA GLU A 411 -21.88 20.90 17.77
C GLU A 411 -21.66 20.10 16.48
N ALA A 412 -22.36 20.43 15.38
CA ALA A 412 -22.22 19.73 14.10
C ALA A 412 -21.02 20.25 13.25
N GLN A 413 -20.54 21.47 13.51
CA GLN A 413 -19.40 22.03 12.79
C GLN A 413 -18.05 21.55 13.35
N ASP A 414 -18.02 21.05 14.59
CA ASP A 414 -16.79 20.56 15.20
C ASP A 414 -16.41 19.17 14.68
N ASP A 415 -17.36 18.26 14.45
CA ASP A 415 -17.08 16.90 13.95
C ASP A 415 -16.58 16.87 12.48
N GLU A 416 -17.06 17.77 11.61
CA GLU A 416 -16.55 17.90 10.24
C GLU A 416 -15.20 18.65 10.16
N ARG A 417 -14.93 19.59 11.08
CA ARG A 417 -13.61 20.26 11.17
C ARG A 417 -12.53 19.36 11.76
N LEU A 418 -12.91 18.37 12.57
CA LEU A 418 -12.00 17.43 13.24
C LEU A 418 -11.52 16.29 12.32
N GLN A 419 -12.15 16.07 11.17
CA GLN A 419 -11.64 15.19 10.11
C GLN A 419 -10.50 15.86 9.30
N ALA A 420 -9.37 15.98 10.00
CA ALA A 420 -8.00 15.99 9.51
C ALA A 420 -7.65 16.95 8.34
N SER A 421 -7.41 18.22 8.69
CA SER A 421 -6.23 18.86 8.10
C SER A 421 -5.00 18.00 8.48
N ARG A 422 -4.22 17.59 7.49
CA ARG A 422 -2.95 16.88 7.71
C ARG A 422 -2.14 17.73 8.71
N PRO A 423 -1.63 17.17 9.83
CA PRO A 423 -0.77 17.91 10.74
C PRO A 423 0.31 18.62 9.91
N LYS A 424 0.58 19.89 10.22
CA LYS A 424 1.56 20.68 9.45
C LYS A 424 2.91 19.96 9.38
N GLU A 425 3.23 19.21 10.44
CA GLU A 425 4.40 18.37 10.61
C GLU A 425 4.51 17.26 9.56
N LEU A 426 3.38 16.79 9.02
CA LEU A 426 3.33 15.73 8.01
C LEU A 426 3.21 16.27 6.58
N ALA A 427 3.11 17.59 6.37
CA ALA A 427 2.90 18.18 5.05
C ALA A 427 3.98 17.77 4.01
N ASN A 428 5.20 17.52 4.48
CA ASN A 428 6.35 17.13 3.66
C ASN A 428 6.53 15.61 3.51
N GLY A 429 5.63 14.78 4.05
CA GLY A 429 5.78 13.33 4.09
C GLY A 429 6.37 12.82 5.41
N CYS A 430 6.65 11.52 5.47
CA CYS A 430 7.27 10.86 6.62
C CYS A 430 8.60 10.25 6.21
N VAL A 431 9.56 10.19 7.13
CA VAL A 431 10.84 9.52 6.90
C VAL A 431 10.65 8.01 7.03
N ARG A 432 11.17 7.22 6.09
CA ARG A 432 11.19 5.75 6.22
C ARG A 432 12.12 5.33 7.35
N ALA A 433 11.64 4.42 8.19
CA ALA A 433 12.45 3.77 9.20
C ALA A 433 13.17 2.59 8.53
N ASN A 434 14.35 2.83 7.95
CA ASN A 434 15.14 1.82 7.26
C ASN A 434 16.62 1.95 7.63
N ALA A 435 17.37 0.89 7.35
CA ALA A 435 18.83 0.91 7.41
C ALA A 435 19.41 1.92 6.42
N CYS A 436 20.58 2.45 6.74
CA CYS A 436 21.30 3.39 5.90
C CYS A 436 22.81 3.16 6.04
N ARG A 437 23.58 3.71 5.09
CA ARG A 437 25.03 3.58 5.05
C ARG A 437 25.71 4.37 6.17
N GLU A 438 25.20 5.57 6.44
CA GLU A 438 25.75 6.47 7.45
C GLU A 438 24.95 6.35 8.75
N ILE A 439 25.62 5.94 9.82
CA ILE A 439 25.04 5.81 11.15
C ILE A 439 25.67 6.85 12.08
N PHE A 440 24.88 7.35 13.03
CA PHE A 440 25.33 8.32 14.01
C PHE A 440 26.12 7.63 15.13
N HIS A 441 25.58 6.53 15.66
CA HIS A 441 26.20 5.82 16.77
C HIS A 441 27.28 4.87 16.28
N ASN A 442 28.47 4.94 16.87
CA ASN A 442 29.50 3.93 16.70
C ASN A 442 29.05 2.62 17.36
N PRO A 443 28.82 1.52 16.61
CA PRO A 443 28.25 0.29 17.18
C PRO A 443 29.04 -0.29 18.37
N SER A 444 30.37 -0.10 18.43
CA SER A 444 31.19 -0.60 19.54
C SER A 444 30.98 0.16 20.86
N GLU A 445 30.42 1.37 20.79
CA GLU A 445 30.17 2.25 21.94
C GLU A 445 28.71 2.22 22.39
N VAL A 446 27.84 1.53 21.64
CA VAL A 446 26.42 1.43 21.97
C VAL A 446 26.20 0.59 23.22
N ARG A 447 25.40 1.13 24.13
CA ARG A 447 24.84 0.42 25.28
C ARG A 447 23.35 0.70 25.28
N ALA A 448 22.57 -0.33 24.98
CA ALA A 448 21.14 -0.21 24.75
C ALA A 448 20.32 -0.68 25.96
N ALA A 449 19.17 -0.06 26.18
CA ALA A 449 18.15 -0.49 27.12
C ALA A 449 16.80 -0.67 26.43
N ILE A 450 16.03 -1.68 26.83
CA ILE A 450 14.67 -1.94 26.37
C ILE A 450 13.76 -1.92 27.59
N VAL A 451 12.66 -1.18 27.53
CA VAL A 451 11.65 -1.13 28.59
C VAL A 451 10.27 -1.44 28.02
N THR A 452 9.52 -2.33 28.69
CA THR A 452 8.11 -2.62 28.35
C THR A 452 7.17 -2.06 29.41
N CYS A 453 6.28 -1.15 29.00
CA CYS A 453 5.37 -0.43 29.90
C CYS A 453 3.88 -0.72 29.57
N GLY A 454 3.02 -0.47 30.56
CA GLY A 454 1.56 -0.59 30.43
C GLY A 454 1.06 -2.04 30.51
N GLY A 455 -0.17 -2.28 30.03
CA GLY A 455 -0.77 -3.62 30.02
C GLY A 455 -0.09 -4.58 29.02
N LEU A 456 -0.20 -5.88 29.30
CA LEU A 456 0.30 -6.93 28.40
C LEU A 456 -0.38 -6.86 27.03
N CYS A 457 0.36 -7.28 26.00
CA CYS A 457 -0.08 -7.38 24.61
C CYS A 457 0.69 -8.54 23.96
N PRO A 458 0.05 -9.36 23.10
CA PRO A 458 0.78 -10.34 22.31
C PRO A 458 1.92 -9.67 21.53
N GLY A 459 3.10 -10.29 21.56
CA GLY A 459 4.27 -9.83 20.80
C GLY A 459 5.27 -8.93 21.53
N LEU A 460 5.04 -8.58 22.79
CA LEU A 460 6.05 -7.91 23.64
C LEU A 460 7.40 -8.65 23.63
N ASN A 461 7.37 -9.96 23.85
CA ASN A 461 8.57 -10.80 23.79
C ASN A 461 9.22 -10.84 22.39
N SER A 462 8.43 -10.77 21.32
CA SER A 462 8.96 -10.70 19.95
C SER A 462 9.70 -9.39 19.70
N ILE A 463 9.17 -8.25 20.16
CA ILE A 463 9.88 -6.96 20.07
C ILE A 463 11.19 -7.01 20.83
N ILE A 464 11.19 -7.51 22.08
CA ILE A 464 12.42 -7.64 22.89
C ILE A 464 13.46 -8.50 22.16
N ARG A 465 13.04 -9.66 21.65
CA ARG A 465 13.89 -10.59 20.91
C ARG A 465 14.48 -9.94 19.66
N GLU A 466 13.64 -9.30 18.84
CA GLU A 466 14.06 -8.79 17.54
C GLU A 466 14.93 -7.53 17.64
N ILE A 467 14.69 -6.66 18.63
CA ILE A 467 15.61 -5.56 18.95
C ILE A 467 16.97 -6.13 19.38
N THR A 468 16.97 -7.10 20.30
CA THR A 468 18.19 -7.74 20.81
C THR A 468 18.98 -8.40 19.69
N ASN A 469 18.31 -9.19 18.83
CA ASN A 469 18.94 -9.88 17.71
C ASN A 469 19.51 -8.89 16.67
N CYS A 470 18.77 -7.83 16.34
CA CYS A 470 19.25 -6.82 15.39
C CYS A 470 20.52 -6.13 15.91
N LEU A 471 20.47 -5.61 17.14
CA LEU A 471 21.63 -5.01 17.80
C LEU A 471 22.82 -5.97 17.88
N TRP A 472 22.59 -7.23 18.25
CA TRP A 472 23.65 -8.21 18.47
C TRP A 472 24.33 -8.69 17.19
N HIS A 473 23.53 -9.02 16.16
CA HIS A 473 24.01 -9.65 14.94
C HIS A 473 24.40 -8.64 13.87
N GLN A 474 23.62 -7.58 13.68
CA GLN A 474 23.87 -6.62 12.60
C GLN A 474 24.84 -5.52 13.02
N TYR A 475 24.78 -5.10 14.28
CA TYR A 475 25.59 -4.00 14.81
C TYR A 475 26.68 -4.47 15.80
N GLY A 476 26.69 -5.75 16.19
CA GLY A 476 27.71 -6.28 17.10
C GLY A 476 27.60 -5.78 18.55
N VAL A 477 26.52 -5.08 18.91
CA VAL A 477 26.28 -4.52 20.25
C VAL A 477 26.09 -5.64 21.27
N LYS A 478 26.90 -5.64 22.35
CA LYS A 478 26.87 -6.69 23.39
C LYS A 478 26.29 -6.24 24.73
N THR A 479 26.19 -4.94 24.97
CA THR A 479 25.56 -4.39 26.18
C THR A 479 24.12 -3.99 25.86
N ILE A 480 23.20 -4.90 26.16
CA ILE A 480 21.76 -4.72 25.93
C ILE A 480 21.06 -5.09 27.23
N LEU A 481 20.35 -4.15 27.84
CA LEU A 481 19.69 -4.33 29.12
C LEU A 481 18.17 -4.28 28.97
N GLY A 482 17.49 -5.21 29.61
CA GLY A 482 16.04 -5.20 29.77
C GLY A 482 15.65 -4.58 31.11
N MET A 483 15.02 -3.41 31.07
CA MET A 483 14.56 -2.70 32.26
C MET A 483 13.27 -3.35 32.77
N GLN A 484 13.28 -3.80 34.02
CA GLN A 484 12.15 -4.52 34.58
C GLN A 484 11.03 -3.58 35.06
N ALA A 485 9.79 -4.06 35.06
CA ALA A 485 8.64 -3.37 35.68
C ALA A 485 8.36 -1.94 35.13
N GLY A 486 8.58 -1.73 33.84
CA GLY A 486 8.35 -0.44 33.16
C GLY A 486 9.30 0.65 33.65
N TYR A 487 8.84 1.91 33.68
CA TYR A 487 9.68 3.02 34.14
C TYR A 487 10.04 2.96 35.63
N ASN A 488 9.36 2.14 36.44
CA ASN A 488 9.74 1.90 37.83
C ASN A 488 11.14 1.28 37.92
N GLY A 489 11.49 0.31 37.07
CA GLY A 489 12.86 -0.23 37.06
C GLY A 489 13.88 0.68 36.40
N CYS A 490 13.44 1.66 35.60
CA CYS A 490 14.33 2.72 35.12
C CYS A 490 14.69 3.71 36.24
N SER A 491 13.74 4.05 37.12
CA SER A 491 13.94 5.01 38.20
C SER A 491 14.46 4.38 39.51
N ALA A 492 14.23 3.08 39.72
CA ALA A 492 14.68 2.31 40.88
C ALA A 492 15.29 0.95 40.45
N PRO A 493 16.44 0.96 39.76
CA PRO A 493 17.08 -0.28 39.30
C PRO A 493 17.54 -1.19 40.44
N ASP A 494 17.72 -0.68 41.66
CA ASP A 494 18.07 -1.51 42.83
C ASP A 494 16.91 -2.42 43.25
N ASP A 495 15.67 -1.91 43.18
CA ASP A 495 14.45 -2.68 43.48
C ASP A 495 14.08 -3.63 42.33
N PHE A 496 14.39 -3.22 41.10
CA PHE A 496 14.11 -3.98 39.88
C PHE A 496 15.36 -4.08 38.99
N PRO A 497 16.32 -4.96 39.35
CA PRO A 497 17.60 -5.07 38.65
C PRO A 497 17.45 -5.30 37.14
N PRO A 498 18.15 -4.56 36.27
CA PRO A 498 18.11 -4.81 34.82
C PRO A 498 18.55 -6.22 34.46
N ILE A 499 17.93 -6.81 33.44
CA ILE A 499 18.31 -8.13 32.91
C ILE A 499 19.25 -7.93 31.74
N GLN A 500 20.44 -8.53 31.76
CA GLN A 500 21.28 -8.56 30.56
C GLN A 500 20.58 -9.38 29.47
N LEU A 501 20.39 -8.82 28.29
CA LEU A 501 19.80 -9.48 27.13
C LEU A 501 20.90 -9.94 26.16
N ASN A 502 20.75 -11.14 25.64
CA ASN A 502 21.61 -11.72 24.61
C ASN A 502 20.82 -12.73 23.77
N VAL A 503 21.40 -13.16 22.65
CA VAL A 503 20.73 -14.05 21.68
C VAL A 503 20.26 -15.37 22.29
N ASP A 504 20.96 -15.87 23.32
CA ASP A 504 20.62 -17.14 23.96
C ASP A 504 19.40 -16.99 24.87
N ASN A 505 19.35 -15.93 25.68
CA ASN A 505 18.25 -15.74 26.63
C ASN A 505 16.98 -15.17 26.01
N VAL A 506 17.06 -14.54 24.82
CA VAL A 506 15.88 -14.13 24.05
C VAL A 506 15.46 -15.15 22.99
N ARG A 507 16.20 -16.26 22.83
CA ARG A 507 15.99 -17.20 21.71
C ARG A 507 14.53 -17.64 21.56
N ASP A 508 13.94 -18.08 22.68
CA ASP A 508 12.66 -18.77 22.71
C ASP A 508 11.52 -17.94 23.33
N ILE A 509 11.78 -16.67 23.71
CA ILE A 509 10.81 -15.87 24.46
C ILE A 509 9.57 -15.50 23.61
N HIS A 510 9.74 -15.39 22.30
CA HIS A 510 8.66 -15.10 21.34
C HIS A 510 7.57 -16.18 21.31
N MET A 511 7.89 -17.41 21.76
CA MET A 511 6.93 -18.52 21.88
C MET A 511 5.95 -18.37 23.05
N LYS A 512 6.19 -17.39 23.93
CA LYS A 512 5.38 -17.12 25.12
C LYS A 512 4.66 -15.78 24.99
N GLY A 513 3.41 -15.73 25.46
CA GLY A 513 2.73 -14.47 25.75
C GLY A 513 3.37 -13.70 26.91
N GLY A 514 2.89 -12.48 27.15
CA GLY A 514 3.40 -11.61 28.20
C GLY A 514 4.75 -10.96 27.87
N SER A 515 5.51 -10.58 28.91
CA SER A 515 6.83 -9.94 28.80
C SER A 515 7.80 -10.53 29.80
N ILE A 516 9.00 -10.92 29.36
CA ILE A 516 10.08 -11.36 30.26
C ILE A 516 10.59 -10.24 31.18
N LEU A 517 10.32 -8.98 30.85
CA LEU A 517 10.76 -7.81 31.63
C LEU A 517 9.76 -7.43 32.73
N LYS A 518 8.61 -8.13 32.82
CA LYS A 518 7.45 -7.73 33.65
C LYS A 518 6.86 -6.39 33.20
N ALA A 519 5.53 -6.36 33.07
CA ALA A 519 4.83 -5.11 32.78
C ALA A 519 4.71 -4.24 34.03
N GLY A 520 4.89 -2.92 33.87
CA GLY A 520 4.66 -1.94 34.93
C GLY A 520 3.86 -0.72 34.45
N ARG A 521 3.13 -0.09 35.37
CA ARG A 521 2.45 1.20 35.18
C ARG A 521 3.07 2.25 36.11
N GLY A 522 3.09 3.51 35.67
CA GLY A 522 3.71 4.61 36.42
C GLY A 522 5.24 4.62 36.32
N GLY A 523 5.90 5.24 37.30
CA GLY A 523 7.35 5.29 37.43
C GLY A 523 8.04 6.44 36.70
N MET A 524 7.26 7.39 36.18
CA MET A 524 7.75 8.59 35.46
C MET A 524 7.58 9.87 36.29
N ASP A 525 7.51 9.74 37.62
CA ASP A 525 7.30 10.89 38.52
C ASP A 525 8.50 11.87 38.50
N ASP A 526 9.70 11.34 38.21
CA ASP A 526 10.93 12.11 38.09
C ASP A 526 11.75 11.66 36.85
N PRO A 527 11.61 12.35 35.71
CA PRO A 527 12.39 12.09 34.50
C PRO A 527 13.90 12.25 34.72
N GLU A 528 14.32 13.19 35.57
CA GLU A 528 15.74 13.49 35.83
C GLU A 528 16.40 12.31 36.53
N LYS A 529 15.71 11.70 37.50
CA LYS A 529 16.18 10.47 38.16
C LYS A 529 16.40 9.33 37.18
N ILE A 530 15.52 9.16 36.19
CA ILE A 530 15.70 8.13 35.15
C ILE A 530 16.95 8.42 34.32
N LEU A 531 17.15 9.67 33.89
CA LEU A 531 18.34 10.06 33.13
C LEU A 531 19.63 9.80 33.92
N ASP A 532 19.64 10.12 35.22
CA ASP A 532 20.79 9.83 36.10
C ASP A 532 21.12 8.34 36.12
N GLN A 533 20.10 7.46 36.17
CA GLN A 533 20.33 6.02 36.15
C GLN A 533 20.82 5.51 34.78
N LEU A 534 20.23 6.01 33.69
CA LEU A 534 20.69 5.68 32.35
C LEU A 534 22.14 6.11 32.13
N GLU A 535 22.52 7.31 32.57
CA GLU A 535 23.87 7.83 32.51
C GLU A 535 24.85 6.99 33.36
N LYS A 536 24.49 6.67 34.61
CA LYS A 536 25.29 5.77 35.48
C LYS A 536 25.55 4.40 34.84
N MET A 537 24.57 3.88 34.09
CA MET A 537 24.69 2.60 33.37
C MET A 537 25.40 2.74 32.01
N GLY A 538 25.68 3.98 31.58
CA GLY A 538 26.28 4.33 30.30
C GLY A 538 25.34 4.11 29.10
N ILE A 539 24.03 4.09 29.32
CA ILE A 539 23.04 3.83 28.26
C ILE A 539 22.93 5.04 27.34
N ASN A 540 23.15 4.83 26.04
CA ASN A 540 23.01 5.83 24.98
C ASN A 540 21.90 5.49 23.97
N MET A 541 21.22 4.35 24.14
CA MET A 541 20.00 4.00 23.41
C MET A 541 18.93 3.44 24.33
N LEU A 542 17.71 3.97 24.25
CA LEU A 542 16.56 3.50 25.00
C LEU A 542 15.39 3.21 24.05
N PHE A 543 14.92 1.97 24.06
CA PHE A 543 13.72 1.54 23.34
C PHE A 543 12.52 1.49 24.30
N THR A 544 11.51 2.33 24.05
CA THR A 544 10.31 2.44 24.90
C THR A 544 9.11 1.73 24.27
N VAL A 545 8.82 0.52 24.74
CA VAL A 545 7.73 -0.32 24.22
C VAL A 545 6.49 -0.13 25.07
N GLY A 546 5.46 0.53 24.54
CA GLY A 546 4.27 0.83 25.33
C GLY A 546 3.23 1.68 24.60
N GLY A 547 2.07 1.89 25.24
CA GLY A 547 0.96 2.66 24.68
C GLY A 547 1.20 4.18 24.70
N ASP A 548 0.16 4.93 24.40
CA ASP A 548 0.12 6.41 24.42
C ASP A 548 0.80 7.04 25.65
N GLY A 549 0.44 6.62 26.88
CA GLY A 549 1.05 7.13 28.10
C GLY A 549 2.55 6.83 28.22
N THR A 550 3.01 5.72 27.64
CA THR A 550 4.45 5.39 27.59
C THR A 550 5.19 6.30 26.63
N GLN A 551 4.59 6.61 25.48
CA GLN A 551 5.19 7.48 24.47
C GLN A 551 5.17 8.95 24.92
N ALA A 552 4.12 9.38 25.62
CA ALA A 552 4.07 10.68 26.29
C ALA A 552 5.22 10.83 27.32
N ALA A 553 5.41 9.81 28.17
CA ALA A 553 6.52 9.75 29.11
C ALA A 553 7.89 9.74 28.41
N ALA A 554 8.03 9.00 27.30
CA ALA A 554 9.27 8.98 26.52
C ALA A 554 9.60 10.35 25.91
N ASN A 555 8.59 11.11 25.49
CA ASN A 555 8.77 12.48 25.01
C ASN A 555 9.22 13.44 26.14
N LEU A 556 8.69 13.28 27.36
CA LEU A 556 9.18 14.04 28.53
C LEU A 556 10.64 13.71 28.83
N LEU A 557 11.00 12.42 28.79
CA LEU A 557 12.38 11.97 28.98
C LEU A 557 13.32 12.54 27.91
N TYR A 558 12.89 12.55 26.65
CA TYR A 558 13.61 13.17 25.53
C TYR A 558 13.83 14.67 25.74
N GLN A 559 12.81 15.40 26.17
CA GLN A 559 12.95 16.84 26.43
C GLN A 559 13.95 17.11 27.57
N ALA A 560 13.93 16.30 28.62
CA ALA A 560 14.89 16.39 29.72
C ALA A 560 16.32 16.03 29.25
N ALA A 561 16.50 14.94 28.50
CA ALA A 561 17.79 14.55 27.94
C ALA A 561 18.39 15.63 27.03
N ARG A 562 17.55 16.25 26.18
CA ARG A 562 17.94 17.36 25.31
C ARG A 562 18.39 18.59 26.09
N LYS A 563 17.75 18.90 27.24
CA LYS A 563 18.19 20.01 28.11
C LYS A 563 19.56 19.76 28.73
N ARG A 564 19.94 18.50 28.93
CA ARG A 564 21.25 18.08 29.45
C ARG A 564 22.32 17.90 28.38
N ASP A 565 21.98 18.10 27.10
CA ASP A 565 22.83 17.74 25.96
C ASP A 565 23.32 16.27 26.03
N MET A 566 22.47 15.39 26.57
CA MET A 566 22.79 13.98 26.75
C MET A 566 22.66 13.25 25.41
N PRO A 567 23.70 12.54 24.92
CA PRO A 567 23.68 11.83 23.65
C PRO A 567 22.90 10.51 23.77
N LEU A 568 21.58 10.61 23.98
CA LEU A 568 20.66 9.50 24.21
C LEU A 568 19.60 9.41 23.10
N SER A 569 19.62 8.30 22.36
CA SER A 569 18.56 7.97 21.39
C SER A 569 17.39 7.29 22.08
N ILE A 570 16.25 7.98 22.15
CA ILE A 570 14.99 7.45 22.69
C ILE A 570 14.06 7.14 21.52
N VAL A 571 13.82 5.85 21.26
CA VAL A 571 12.97 5.39 20.16
C VAL A 571 11.81 4.56 20.69
N GLY A 572 10.60 5.02 20.42
CA GLY A 572 9.36 4.40 20.84
C GLY A 572 8.86 3.32 19.88
N VAL A 573 8.36 2.22 20.47
CA VAL A 573 7.62 1.16 19.76
C VAL A 573 6.19 1.14 20.31
N PRO A 574 5.22 1.79 19.63
CA PRO A 574 3.85 1.91 20.13
C PRO A 574 3.16 0.55 20.27
N LYS A 575 2.62 0.30 21.45
CA LYS A 575 1.92 -0.93 21.82
C LYS A 575 0.48 -0.64 22.21
N SER A 576 -0.45 -1.05 21.37
CA SER A 576 -1.88 -1.09 21.69
C SER A 576 -2.53 -2.34 21.12
N ILE A 577 -3.31 -3.04 21.94
CA ILE A 577 -4.13 -4.16 21.46
C ILE A 577 -5.41 -3.66 20.77
N ASP A 578 -5.82 -2.43 21.08
CA ASP A 578 -7.05 -1.82 20.59
C ASP A 578 -6.88 -1.21 19.18
N ASN A 579 -5.65 -1.18 18.67
CA ASN A 579 -5.28 -0.49 17.43
C ASN A 579 -5.77 0.96 17.42
N ASP A 580 -5.61 1.67 18.53
CA ASP A 580 -6.08 3.04 18.75
C ASP A 580 -4.96 4.09 18.64
N ILE A 581 -3.76 3.71 18.16
CA ILE A 581 -2.67 4.64 17.94
C ILE A 581 -2.93 5.43 16.65
N VAL A 582 -2.93 6.76 16.77
CA VAL A 582 -3.16 7.68 15.66
C VAL A 582 -2.03 7.63 14.63
N PHE A 583 -2.36 7.90 13.36
CA PHE A 583 -1.48 7.91 12.17
C PHE A 583 -1.00 6.54 11.72
N PHE A 584 -0.76 5.60 12.63
CA PHE A 584 -0.37 4.25 12.24
C PHE A 584 -1.57 3.39 11.85
N ASP A 585 -1.42 2.65 10.76
CA ASP A 585 -2.48 1.76 10.25
C ASP A 585 -2.80 0.67 11.27
N LYS A 586 -1.75 0.15 11.91
CA LYS A 586 -1.81 -1.04 12.75
C LYS A 586 -0.76 -1.03 13.86
N THR A 587 -1.16 -1.51 15.04
CA THR A 587 -0.27 -1.78 16.18
C THR A 587 -0.10 -3.28 16.39
N PHE A 588 1.06 -3.68 16.93
CA PHE A 588 1.37 -5.09 17.06
C PHE A 588 0.53 -5.74 18.17
N GLY A 589 0.18 -7.01 17.96
CA GLY A 589 -0.68 -7.78 18.86
C GLY A 589 -2.17 -7.64 18.54
N PHE A 590 -2.54 -6.73 17.63
CA PHE A 590 -3.92 -6.53 17.19
C PHE A 590 -4.48 -7.78 16.49
N ASP A 591 -3.77 -8.37 15.53
CA ASP A 591 -4.27 -9.56 14.82
C ASP A 591 -4.38 -10.76 15.75
N SER A 592 -3.41 -10.92 16.64
CA SER A 592 -3.40 -11.98 17.64
C SER A 592 -4.59 -11.85 18.58
N ALA A 593 -4.93 -10.61 18.94
CA ALA A 593 -6.10 -10.31 19.76
C ALA A 593 -7.41 -10.59 19.03
N VAL A 594 -7.52 -10.18 17.77
CA VAL A 594 -8.68 -10.47 16.91
C VAL A 594 -8.87 -11.98 16.77
N ALA A 595 -7.80 -12.74 16.49
CA ALA A 595 -7.86 -14.19 16.37
C ALA A 595 -8.34 -14.85 17.68
N ALA A 596 -7.77 -14.47 18.83
CA ALA A 596 -8.19 -14.99 20.13
C ALA A 596 -9.63 -14.58 20.49
N ALA A 597 -10.02 -13.35 20.17
CA ALA A 597 -11.40 -12.87 20.34
C ALA A 597 -12.38 -13.68 19.51
N SER A 598 -12.09 -13.95 18.24
CA SER A 598 -12.94 -14.75 17.35
C SER A 598 -13.08 -16.20 17.84
N GLU A 599 -12.03 -16.80 18.41
CA GLU A 599 -12.13 -18.12 19.06
C GLU A 599 -13.12 -18.09 20.25
N VAL A 600 -13.08 -17.05 21.08
CA VAL A 600 -14.01 -16.93 22.22
C VAL A 600 -15.44 -16.59 21.78
N ILE A 601 -15.62 -15.75 20.75
CA ILE A 601 -16.93 -15.49 20.14
C ILE A 601 -17.58 -16.80 19.72
N ARG A 602 -16.80 -17.75 19.18
CA ARG A 602 -17.29 -19.08 18.83
C ARG A 602 -17.77 -19.87 20.05
N ASN A 603 -17.11 -19.75 21.19
CA ASN A 603 -17.59 -20.37 22.43
C ASN A 603 -18.92 -19.75 22.89
N GLY A 604 -19.06 -18.42 22.79
CA GLY A 604 -20.33 -17.74 23.04
C GLY A 604 -21.46 -18.19 22.11
N TRP A 605 -21.14 -18.46 20.85
CA TRP A 605 -22.06 -19.05 19.87
C TRP A 605 -22.47 -20.49 20.23
N VAL A 606 -21.53 -21.34 20.66
CA VAL A 606 -21.84 -22.70 21.14
C VAL A 606 -22.81 -22.65 22.32
N GLU A 607 -22.57 -21.79 23.31
CA GLU A 607 -23.47 -21.61 24.45
C GLU A 607 -24.86 -21.11 24.00
N ALA A 608 -24.90 -20.11 23.11
CA ALA A 608 -26.14 -19.54 22.61
C ALA A 608 -26.99 -20.56 21.83
N THR A 609 -26.36 -21.39 21.00
CA THR A 609 -27.04 -22.43 20.19
C THR A 609 -27.43 -23.68 20.97
N SER A 610 -26.82 -23.90 22.14
CA SER A 610 -27.11 -25.07 23.00
C SER A 610 -28.37 -24.88 23.87
N CYS A 611 -29.03 -23.73 23.80
CA CYS A 611 -30.24 -23.42 24.56
C CYS A 611 -31.27 -22.71 23.68
N ALA A 612 -32.54 -23.07 23.81
CA ALA A 612 -33.62 -22.35 23.14
C ALA A 612 -33.65 -20.89 23.63
N LYS A 613 -33.77 -19.94 22.69
CA LYS A 613 -33.71 -18.49 22.97
C LYS A 613 -32.45 -18.06 23.74
N GLY A 614 -31.30 -18.62 23.34
CA GLY A 614 -30.00 -18.35 23.96
C GLY A 614 -29.31 -17.10 23.42
N VAL A 615 -28.74 -16.28 24.31
CA VAL A 615 -27.95 -15.09 23.94
C VAL A 615 -26.52 -15.18 24.49
N GLY A 616 -25.54 -15.35 23.61
CA GLY A 616 -24.12 -15.40 23.98
C GLY A 616 -23.49 -14.01 23.92
N ILE A 617 -23.08 -13.47 25.06
CA ILE A 617 -22.45 -12.15 25.19
C ILE A 617 -20.95 -12.33 25.44
N VAL A 618 -20.12 -11.74 24.58
CA VAL A 618 -18.66 -11.78 24.72
C VAL A 618 -18.14 -10.35 24.83
N LYS A 619 -17.56 -10.02 25.99
CA LYS A 619 -16.86 -8.75 26.17
C LYS A 619 -15.48 -8.81 25.50
N LEU A 620 -15.08 -7.75 24.84
CA LEU A 620 -13.82 -7.64 24.12
C LEU A 620 -13.06 -6.39 24.52
N MET A 621 -11.78 -6.36 24.16
CA MET A 621 -10.95 -5.15 24.28
C MET A 621 -11.51 -4.02 23.42
N GLY A 622 -11.15 -2.79 23.77
CA GLY A 622 -11.64 -1.59 23.11
C GLY A 622 -12.11 -0.58 24.15
N ARG A 623 -11.15 0.08 24.79
CA ARG A 623 -11.45 1.10 25.81
C ARG A 623 -12.08 2.34 25.16
N ASP A 624 -11.36 2.96 24.25
CA ASP A 624 -11.79 4.19 23.59
C ASP A 624 -12.17 3.97 22.12
N ALA A 625 -11.78 2.81 21.55
CA ALA A 625 -12.03 2.46 20.16
C ALA A 625 -12.42 0.99 19.97
N GLY A 626 -13.34 0.72 19.04
CA GLY A 626 -13.97 -0.59 18.85
C GLY A 626 -13.28 -1.54 17.87
N PHE A 627 -12.02 -1.30 17.45
CA PHE A 627 -11.41 -2.05 16.33
C PHE A 627 -11.36 -3.56 16.55
N VAL A 628 -11.01 -4.02 17.77
CA VAL A 628 -10.97 -5.46 18.09
C VAL A 628 -12.36 -6.07 17.98
N ALA A 629 -13.39 -5.42 18.54
CA ALA A 629 -14.76 -5.90 18.48
C ALA A 629 -15.29 -5.98 17.04
N MET A 630 -15.06 -4.92 16.24
CA MET A 630 -15.44 -4.89 14.83
C MET A 630 -14.74 -5.99 14.01
N HIS A 631 -13.41 -6.12 14.13
CA HIS A 631 -12.66 -7.11 13.34
C HIS A 631 -12.93 -8.54 13.79
N ALA A 632 -13.08 -8.79 15.10
CA ALA A 632 -13.40 -10.12 15.60
C ALA A 632 -14.81 -10.57 15.17
N ALA A 633 -15.77 -9.65 15.10
CA ALA A 633 -17.10 -9.91 14.56
C ALA A 633 -17.04 -10.25 13.06
N LEU A 634 -16.35 -9.44 12.26
CA LEU A 634 -16.11 -9.71 10.83
C LEU A 634 -15.43 -11.06 10.60
N ALA A 635 -14.36 -11.36 11.36
CA ALA A 635 -13.60 -12.60 11.21
C ALA A 635 -14.37 -13.85 11.68
N SER A 636 -15.30 -13.70 12.63
CA SER A 636 -16.09 -14.83 13.16
C SER A 636 -17.36 -15.09 12.36
N THR A 637 -17.89 -14.10 11.62
CA THR A 637 -19.11 -14.16 10.78
C THR A 637 -20.39 -14.63 11.48
N ILE A 638 -20.41 -14.74 12.81
CA ILE A 638 -21.52 -15.31 13.61
C ILE A 638 -22.18 -14.31 14.56
N VAL A 639 -21.64 -13.10 14.66
CA VAL A 639 -22.14 -12.04 15.55
C VAL A 639 -23.37 -11.36 14.95
N ASP A 640 -24.37 -11.06 15.77
CA ASP A 640 -25.60 -10.35 15.37
C ASP A 640 -25.66 -8.91 15.87
N LEU A 641 -24.85 -8.59 16.88
CA LEU A 641 -24.76 -7.25 17.43
C LEU A 641 -23.33 -6.97 17.90
N VAL A 642 -22.74 -5.92 17.36
CA VAL A 642 -21.46 -5.39 17.81
C VAL A 642 -21.68 -4.04 18.48
N MET A 643 -21.25 -3.92 19.73
CA MET A 643 -21.28 -2.68 20.49
C MET A 643 -19.87 -2.11 20.63
N ILE A 644 -19.67 -0.88 20.15
CA ILE A 644 -18.38 -0.18 20.18
C ILE A 644 -18.48 1.17 20.91
N PRO A 645 -17.38 1.71 21.47
CA PRO A 645 -17.39 2.99 22.19
C PRO A 645 -17.72 4.21 21.31
N GLU A 646 -17.63 4.08 19.98
CA GLU A 646 -17.95 5.14 19.02
C GLU A 646 -19.45 5.27 18.74
N VAL A 647 -20.28 4.29 19.15
CA VAL A 647 -21.71 4.28 18.86
C VAL A 647 -22.50 4.27 20.17
N ASP A 648 -23.24 5.36 20.40
CA ASP A 648 -24.22 5.41 21.48
C ASP A 648 -25.45 4.58 21.14
N VAL A 649 -25.76 3.63 22.03
CA VAL A 649 -26.90 2.73 21.88
C VAL A 649 -27.91 2.92 23.01
N GLU A 650 -29.19 2.74 22.71
CA GLU A 650 -30.27 2.74 23.70
C GLU A 650 -30.70 1.31 24.04
N MET A 651 -30.99 1.05 25.32
CA MET A 651 -31.32 -0.29 25.78
C MET A 651 -32.60 -0.83 25.12
N GLU A 652 -33.58 0.04 24.86
CA GLU A 652 -34.83 -0.33 24.20
C GLU A 652 -34.59 -0.85 22.76
N GLU A 653 -33.72 -0.19 22.00
CA GLU A 653 -33.33 -0.63 20.66
C GLU A 653 -32.56 -1.96 20.69
N ILE A 654 -31.70 -2.16 21.70
CA ILE A 654 -31.01 -3.45 21.92
C ILE A 654 -32.04 -4.56 22.16
N MET A 655 -33.00 -4.37 23.07
CA MET A 655 -34.02 -5.37 23.39
C MET A 655 -34.90 -5.71 22.19
N LYS A 656 -35.27 -4.70 21.39
CA LYS A 656 -36.01 -4.91 20.14
C LYS A 656 -35.22 -5.74 19.13
N HIS A 657 -33.91 -5.51 19.01
CA HIS A 657 -33.03 -6.31 18.15
C HIS A 657 -32.85 -7.74 18.68
N VAL A 658 -32.78 -7.92 20.00
CA VAL A 658 -32.78 -9.24 20.65
C VAL A 658 -34.05 -10.01 20.27
N ASP A 659 -35.24 -9.41 20.47
CA ASP A 659 -36.51 -10.05 20.13
C ASP A 659 -36.60 -10.43 18.65
N THR A 660 -36.20 -9.52 17.76
CA THR A 660 -36.21 -9.73 16.31
C THR A 660 -35.25 -10.85 15.89
N THR A 661 -34.05 -10.89 16.49
CA THR A 661 -33.04 -11.90 16.18
C THR A 661 -33.45 -13.28 16.71
N LEU A 662 -33.94 -13.36 17.94
CA LEU A 662 -34.43 -14.61 18.52
C LEU A 662 -35.64 -15.16 17.77
N ALA A 663 -36.57 -14.30 17.32
CA ALA A 663 -37.68 -14.74 16.47
C ALA A 663 -37.22 -15.31 15.12
N ARG A 664 -36.08 -14.85 14.59
CA ARG A 664 -35.52 -15.29 13.31
C ARG A 664 -34.71 -16.58 13.40
N LYS A 665 -33.87 -16.74 14.44
CA LYS A 665 -32.92 -17.88 14.50
C LYS A 665 -32.85 -18.61 15.85
N ASP A 666 -33.67 -18.23 16.83
CA ASP A 666 -33.74 -18.81 18.18
C ASP A 666 -32.48 -18.66 19.06
N PHE A 667 -31.43 -18.02 18.56
CA PHE A 667 -30.25 -17.65 19.35
C PHE A 667 -29.70 -16.29 18.92
N MET A 668 -28.76 -15.71 19.67
CA MET A 668 -28.08 -14.45 19.32
C MET A 668 -26.66 -14.44 19.88
N VAL A 669 -25.74 -13.82 19.14
CA VAL A 669 -24.36 -13.59 19.60
C VAL A 669 -24.09 -12.09 19.62
N VAL A 670 -23.62 -11.60 20.76
CA VAL A 670 -23.31 -10.19 21.01
C VAL A 670 -21.82 -10.06 21.31
N ALA A 671 -21.12 -9.22 20.55
CA ALA A 671 -19.76 -8.79 20.85
C ALA A 671 -19.81 -7.35 21.40
N VAL A 672 -19.25 -7.13 22.59
CA VAL A 672 -19.29 -5.81 23.24
C VAL A 672 -17.89 -5.37 23.66
N ALA A 673 -17.42 -4.25 23.11
CA ALA A 673 -16.18 -3.64 23.58
C ALA A 673 -16.35 -3.12 25.02
N GLU A 674 -15.30 -3.21 25.85
CA GLU A 674 -15.36 -2.80 27.26
C GLU A 674 -15.79 -1.33 27.44
N GLY A 675 -15.47 -0.45 26.49
CA GLY A 675 -15.87 0.96 26.52
C GLY A 675 -17.25 1.28 25.95
N ALA A 676 -17.96 0.30 25.38
CA ALA A 676 -19.30 0.53 24.88
C ALA A 676 -20.30 0.66 26.04
N GLY A 677 -21.35 1.47 25.86
CA GLY A 677 -22.46 1.55 26.82
C GLY A 677 -22.09 2.08 28.21
N GLN A 678 -20.95 2.76 28.36
CA GLN A 678 -20.47 3.23 29.67
C GLN A 678 -21.45 4.19 30.37
N LYS A 679 -22.36 4.86 29.63
CA LYS A 679 -23.45 5.66 30.22
C LYS A 679 -24.38 4.88 31.16
N PHE A 680 -24.44 3.56 31.02
CA PHE A 680 -25.29 2.70 31.86
C PHE A 680 -24.62 2.19 33.12
N VAL A 681 -23.28 2.17 33.15
CA VAL A 681 -22.51 1.44 34.17
C VAL A 681 -21.41 2.28 34.84
N SER A 682 -20.99 3.38 34.22
CA SER A 682 -19.94 4.24 34.75
C SER A 682 -20.38 4.94 36.03
N THR A 683 -19.47 4.96 37.01
CA THR A 683 -19.67 5.67 38.28
C THR A 683 -18.91 7.00 38.33
N GLY A 684 -18.20 7.36 37.26
CA GLY A 684 -17.35 8.56 37.19
C GLY A 684 -16.05 8.50 38.01
N LYS A 685 -15.77 7.39 38.70
CA LYS A 685 -14.53 7.20 39.48
C LYS A 685 -13.30 7.17 38.58
N LYS A 686 -12.19 7.73 39.03
CA LYS A 686 -10.88 7.67 38.37
C LYS A 686 -9.92 6.76 39.12
N ASP A 687 -9.02 6.09 38.40
CA ASP A 687 -7.94 5.29 38.97
C ASP A 687 -6.73 6.16 39.39
N SER A 688 -5.72 5.53 39.96
CA SER A 688 -4.48 6.20 40.41
C SER A 688 -3.66 6.83 39.27
N THR A 689 -3.97 6.48 38.02
CA THR A 689 -3.36 7.07 36.82
C THR A 689 -4.24 8.15 36.18
N GLY A 690 -5.36 8.51 36.82
CA GLY A 690 -6.28 9.55 36.37
C GLY A 690 -7.29 9.10 35.31
N HIS A 691 -7.33 7.80 34.97
CA HIS A 691 -8.26 7.27 33.97
C HIS A 691 -9.60 6.86 34.61
N THR A 692 -10.72 7.10 33.92
CA THR A 692 -12.04 6.65 34.37
C THR A 692 -12.07 5.13 34.51
N VAL A 693 -12.54 4.64 35.65
CA VAL A 693 -12.78 3.22 35.91
C VAL A 693 -14.10 2.83 35.24
N TYR A 694 -14.01 1.91 34.28
CA TYR A 694 -15.18 1.47 33.51
C TYR A 694 -16.04 0.52 34.33
N GLY A 695 -17.35 0.65 34.18
CA GLY A 695 -18.29 -0.33 34.68
C GLY A 695 -18.33 -1.56 33.77
N ASP A 696 -18.74 -2.71 34.31
CA ASP A 696 -18.80 -3.96 33.54
C ASP A 696 -20.08 -4.03 32.70
N ILE A 697 -20.02 -3.47 31.48
CA ILE A 697 -21.13 -3.47 30.53
C ILE A 697 -21.62 -4.89 30.20
N GLY A 698 -20.73 -5.90 30.21
CA GLY A 698 -21.09 -7.28 29.90
C GLY A 698 -22.05 -7.88 30.92
N THR A 699 -21.74 -7.74 32.21
CA THR A 699 -22.64 -8.18 33.30
C THR A 699 -23.96 -7.41 33.26
N TYR A 700 -23.92 -6.09 33.04
CA TYR A 700 -25.12 -5.28 32.93
C TYR A 700 -26.04 -5.73 31.78
N LEU A 701 -25.48 -5.93 30.57
CA LEU A 701 -26.23 -6.44 29.42
C LEU A 701 -26.87 -7.81 29.71
N LYS A 702 -26.11 -8.73 30.30
CA LYS A 702 -26.61 -10.06 30.70
C LYS A 702 -27.83 -9.93 31.62
N ASP A 703 -27.77 -9.07 32.63
CA ASP A 703 -28.85 -8.89 33.59
C ASP A 703 -30.09 -8.22 32.97
N GLN A 704 -29.89 -7.25 32.07
CA GLN A 704 -30.98 -6.62 31.32
C GLN A 704 -31.66 -7.61 30.37
N ILE A 705 -30.89 -8.39 29.61
CA ILE A 705 -31.42 -9.39 28.66
C ILE A 705 -32.14 -10.52 29.41
N ASN A 706 -31.60 -11.03 30.52
CA ASN A 706 -32.28 -12.04 31.33
C ASN A 706 -33.60 -11.51 31.92
N SER A 707 -33.61 -10.26 32.37
CA SER A 707 -34.81 -9.59 32.85
C SER A 707 -35.88 -9.48 31.75
N HIS A 708 -35.48 -9.10 30.53
CA HIS A 708 -36.35 -8.98 29.36
C HIS A 708 -36.92 -10.34 28.91
N LEU A 709 -36.08 -11.39 28.87
CA LEU A 709 -36.46 -12.72 28.39
C LEU A 709 -37.16 -13.61 29.42
N LYS A 710 -37.32 -13.15 30.68
CA LYS A 710 -37.90 -13.95 31.77
C LYS A 710 -39.26 -14.57 31.43
N LYS A 711 -40.11 -13.83 30.68
CA LYS A 711 -41.44 -14.32 30.26
C LYS A 711 -41.40 -15.24 29.04
N SER A 712 -40.39 -15.09 28.19
CA SER A 712 -40.27 -15.83 26.92
C SER A 712 -39.47 -17.14 27.07
N GLY A 713 -38.87 -17.37 28.25
CA GLY A 713 -38.10 -18.57 28.58
C GLY A 713 -36.65 -18.56 28.08
N GLY A 714 -36.17 -17.42 27.57
CA GLY A 714 -34.80 -17.27 27.09
C GLY A 714 -33.78 -17.01 28.20
N ARG A 715 -32.50 -17.12 27.84
CA ARG A 715 -31.37 -16.94 28.77
C ARG A 715 -30.16 -16.37 28.06
N SER A 716 -29.33 -15.64 28.81
CA SER A 716 -28.06 -15.12 28.33
C SER A 716 -26.86 -15.72 29.08
N PHE A 717 -25.74 -15.79 28.37
CA PHE A 717 -24.44 -16.24 28.83
C PHE A 717 -23.44 -15.12 28.64
N TYR A 718 -22.49 -14.99 29.57
CA TYR A 718 -21.49 -13.93 29.52
C TYR A 718 -20.09 -14.51 29.63
N ILE A 719 -19.22 -14.12 28.70
CA ILE A 719 -17.81 -14.49 28.68
C ILE A 719 -16.96 -13.22 28.70
N ASP A 720 -16.05 -13.13 29.68
CA ASP A 720 -14.99 -12.12 29.74
C ASP A 720 -13.61 -12.77 29.48
N PRO A 721 -13.14 -12.78 28.22
CA PRO A 721 -11.84 -13.32 27.84
C PRO A 721 -10.69 -12.32 27.97
N SER A 722 -10.86 -11.19 28.68
CA SER A 722 -9.87 -10.10 28.66
C SER A 722 -8.43 -10.59 28.93
N TYR A 723 -8.22 -11.38 29.96
CA TYR A 723 -6.86 -11.87 30.27
C TYR A 723 -6.38 -12.96 29.33
N ILE A 724 -7.28 -13.74 28.71
CA ILE A 724 -6.93 -14.72 27.68
C ILE A 724 -6.36 -13.95 26.47
N ILE A 725 -7.13 -13.01 25.93
CA ILE A 725 -6.79 -12.26 24.71
C ILE A 725 -5.42 -11.57 24.82
N ARG A 726 -5.13 -10.89 25.94
CA ARG A 726 -3.85 -10.15 26.08
C ARG A 726 -2.65 -11.03 26.41
N SER A 727 -2.87 -12.28 26.78
CA SER A 727 -1.82 -13.20 27.24
C SER A 727 -1.52 -14.33 26.24
N VAL A 728 -2.23 -14.38 25.11
CA VAL A 728 -1.95 -15.37 24.07
C VAL A 728 -0.54 -15.21 23.51
N THR A 729 0.01 -16.30 23.00
CA THR A 729 1.19 -16.24 22.13
C THR A 729 0.85 -15.48 20.85
N ILE A 730 1.84 -14.76 20.34
CA ILE A 730 1.74 -14.02 19.09
C ILE A 730 1.40 -14.93 17.90
N ARG A 731 0.56 -14.46 16.97
CA ARG A 731 0.27 -15.13 15.70
C ARG A 731 1.32 -14.77 14.62
N PRO A 732 1.48 -15.59 13.56
CA PRO A 732 2.53 -15.39 12.55
C PRO A 732 2.57 -13.99 11.90
N ASN A 733 1.41 -13.44 11.51
CA ASN A 733 1.35 -12.11 10.88
C ASN A 733 1.82 -10.99 11.81
N ASP A 734 1.39 -11.03 13.07
CA ASP A 734 1.90 -10.09 14.09
C ASP A 734 3.39 -10.31 14.35
N HIS A 735 3.89 -11.55 14.27
CA HIS A 735 5.31 -11.83 14.47
C HIS A 735 6.19 -11.24 13.36
N ILE A 736 5.77 -11.41 12.10
CA ILE A 736 6.42 -10.78 10.95
C ILE A 736 6.44 -9.26 11.12
N TYR A 737 5.30 -8.68 11.52
CA TYR A 737 5.20 -7.25 11.77
C TYR A 737 6.12 -6.79 12.92
N CYS A 738 6.10 -7.47 14.08
CA CYS A 738 7.00 -7.19 15.20
C CYS A 738 8.46 -7.23 14.79
N SER A 739 8.87 -8.22 13.99
CA SER A 739 10.25 -8.36 13.54
C SER A 739 10.69 -7.17 12.68
N ARG A 740 9.87 -6.76 11.72
CA ARG A 740 10.13 -5.56 10.90
C ARG A 740 10.18 -4.31 11.76
N LEU A 741 9.17 -4.11 12.61
CA LEU A 741 9.05 -2.94 13.49
C LEU A 741 10.24 -2.79 14.44
N ALA A 742 10.68 -3.89 15.05
CA ALA A 742 11.82 -3.91 15.96
C ALA A 742 13.14 -3.60 15.26
N ARG A 743 13.38 -4.18 14.08
CA ARG A 743 14.59 -3.90 13.28
C ARG A 743 14.63 -2.44 12.84
N ASP A 744 13.52 -1.92 12.35
CA ASP A 744 13.42 -0.54 11.90
C ASP A 744 13.53 0.45 13.07
N ALA A 745 13.07 0.09 14.28
CA ALA A 745 13.35 0.85 15.50
C ALA A 745 14.87 0.93 15.78
N VAL A 746 15.57 -0.20 15.68
CA VAL A 746 17.03 -0.24 15.87
C VAL A 746 17.75 0.59 14.81
N HIS A 747 17.41 0.45 13.54
CA HIS A 747 17.99 1.27 12.47
C HIS A 747 17.75 2.77 12.70
N THR A 748 16.55 3.13 13.15
CA THR A 748 16.20 4.51 13.51
C THR A 748 17.05 5.04 14.66
N ALA A 749 17.28 4.23 15.70
CA ALA A 749 18.15 4.60 16.83
C ALA A 749 19.62 4.74 16.39
N MET A 750 20.16 3.80 15.61
CA MET A 750 21.54 3.83 15.10
C MET A 750 21.81 5.06 14.22
N ARG A 751 20.79 5.55 13.52
CA ARG A 751 20.79 6.81 12.75
C ARG A 751 20.81 8.09 13.60
N GLY A 752 20.71 7.97 14.92
CA GLY A 752 20.73 9.11 15.85
C GLY A 752 19.37 9.77 16.04
N TYR A 753 18.28 9.22 15.48
CA TYR A 753 16.96 9.74 15.78
C TYR A 753 16.64 9.51 17.27
N THR A 754 15.93 10.48 17.85
CA THR A 754 15.54 10.48 19.26
C THR A 754 14.25 11.26 19.43
N GLY A 755 13.44 10.94 20.46
CA GLY A 755 12.14 11.55 20.66
C GLY A 755 11.09 11.15 19.61
N VAL A 756 11.30 10.01 18.95
CA VAL A 756 10.47 9.50 17.85
C VAL A 756 9.89 8.13 18.17
N CYS A 757 8.84 7.75 17.45
CA CYS A 757 8.29 6.40 17.40
C CYS A 757 8.38 5.86 15.97
N VAL A 758 8.40 4.54 15.83
CA VAL A 758 8.25 3.86 14.53
C VAL A 758 6.88 3.19 14.41
N GLY A 759 6.34 3.14 13.20
CA GLY A 759 5.09 2.42 12.92
C GLY A 759 4.66 2.50 11.45
N PRO A 760 3.72 1.66 11.02
CA PRO A 760 3.33 1.53 9.62
C PRO A 760 2.35 2.63 9.19
N ILE A 761 2.63 3.24 8.04
CA ILE A 761 1.68 4.05 7.26
C ILE A 761 1.73 3.54 5.82
N HIS A 762 0.58 3.12 5.30
CA HIS A 762 0.44 2.43 4.02
C HIS A 762 1.45 1.29 3.86
N ASN A 763 1.53 0.40 4.87
CA ASN A 763 2.47 -0.73 4.94
C ASN A 763 3.98 -0.38 4.93
N ILE A 764 4.33 0.90 4.98
CA ILE A 764 5.71 1.38 5.09
C ILE A 764 5.96 1.78 6.54
N ILE A 765 7.01 1.24 7.17
CA ILE A 765 7.39 1.65 8.53
C ILE A 765 8.10 3.00 8.43
N VAL A 766 7.56 3.99 9.14
CA VAL A 766 8.03 5.37 9.12
C VAL A 766 8.38 5.84 10.53
N VAL A 767 9.20 6.89 10.59
CA VAL A 767 9.59 7.60 11.80
C VAL A 767 8.63 8.76 12.02
N MET A 768 8.08 8.84 13.23
CA MET A 768 7.12 9.86 13.65
C MET A 768 7.54 10.50 14.97
N PRO A 769 7.41 11.82 15.14
CA PRO A 769 7.59 12.46 16.44
C PRO A 769 6.67 11.85 17.51
N SER A 770 7.24 11.50 18.67
CA SER A 770 6.52 10.81 19.75
C SER A 770 5.34 11.61 20.33
N ASN A 771 5.45 12.94 20.33
CA ASN A 771 4.37 13.85 20.75
C ASN A 771 3.14 13.78 19.84
N LEU A 772 3.29 13.52 18.53
CA LEU A 772 2.15 13.34 17.63
C LEU A 772 1.41 12.05 17.94
N ILE A 773 2.13 10.99 18.26
CA ILE A 773 1.57 9.68 18.62
C ILE A 773 0.76 9.76 19.93
N ALA A 774 1.19 10.60 20.88
CA ALA A 774 0.50 10.81 22.15
C ALA A 774 -0.64 11.85 22.10
N SER A 775 -0.89 12.49 20.95
CA SER A 775 -1.80 13.65 20.86
C SER A 775 -3.29 13.31 20.91
N ARG A 776 -3.68 12.19 20.29
CA ARG A 776 -5.07 11.74 20.17
C ARG A 776 -5.14 10.24 19.89
N LYS A 777 -6.33 9.68 19.99
CA LYS A 777 -6.60 8.27 19.68
C LYS A 777 -7.26 8.10 18.31
N LYS A 778 -6.88 7.04 17.61
CA LYS A 778 -7.58 6.55 16.41
C LYS A 778 -8.90 5.91 16.86
N ARG A 779 -10.00 6.27 16.21
CA ARG A 779 -11.34 5.72 16.45
C ARG A 779 -11.95 5.23 15.13
N ILE A 780 -12.92 4.32 15.21
CA ILE A 780 -13.69 3.89 14.05
C ILE A 780 -14.54 5.06 13.55
N SER A 781 -14.45 5.35 12.25
CA SER A 781 -15.47 6.18 11.60
C SER A 781 -16.69 5.32 11.28
N VAL A 782 -17.87 5.73 11.73
CA VAL A 782 -19.14 5.04 11.45
C VAL A 782 -19.47 5.05 9.95
N HIS A 783 -18.86 5.93 9.16
CA HIS A 783 -19.01 5.94 7.70
C HIS A 783 -17.91 5.15 6.96
N SER A 784 -16.97 4.53 7.69
CA SER A 784 -15.92 3.72 7.07
C SER A 784 -16.48 2.44 6.43
N SER A 785 -15.88 2.00 5.32
CA SER A 785 -16.24 0.75 4.65
C SER A 785 -16.14 -0.47 5.58
N SER A 786 -15.16 -0.49 6.49
CA SER A 786 -14.99 -1.57 7.47
C SER A 786 -16.16 -1.65 8.45
N TRP A 787 -16.61 -0.51 9.01
CA TRP A 787 -17.77 -0.52 9.90
C TRP A 787 -19.06 -0.87 9.17
N GLN A 788 -19.27 -0.31 7.96
CA GLN A 788 -20.43 -0.63 7.14
C GLN A 788 -20.49 -2.14 6.81
N SER A 789 -19.35 -2.74 6.45
CA SER A 789 -19.25 -4.18 6.21
C SER A 789 -19.59 -4.99 7.47
N CYS A 790 -19.14 -4.53 8.64
CA CYS A 790 -19.46 -5.16 9.92
C CYS A 790 -20.95 -5.11 10.23
N VAL A 791 -21.57 -3.94 10.07
CA VAL A 791 -23.00 -3.70 10.28
C VAL A 791 -23.85 -4.59 9.38
N GLN A 792 -23.48 -4.68 8.09
CA GLN A 792 -24.16 -5.54 7.11
C GLN A 792 -24.00 -7.03 7.46
N SER A 793 -22.77 -7.46 7.77
CA SER A 793 -22.49 -8.86 8.14
C SER A 793 -23.27 -9.30 9.39
N CYS A 794 -23.43 -8.39 10.36
CA CYS A 794 -24.17 -8.64 11.59
C CYS A 794 -25.68 -8.41 11.46
N ASN A 795 -26.18 -7.95 10.30
CA ASN A 795 -27.57 -7.53 10.10
C ASN A 795 -28.07 -6.53 11.17
N MET A 796 -27.21 -5.57 11.55
CA MET A 796 -27.54 -4.59 12.58
C MET A 796 -28.50 -3.50 12.06
N PRO A 797 -29.51 -3.09 12.85
CA PRO A 797 -30.35 -1.96 12.49
C PRO A 797 -29.55 -0.64 12.54
N LYS A 798 -29.94 0.34 11.71
CA LYS A 798 -29.25 1.64 11.64
C LYS A 798 -29.16 2.38 12.98
N SER A 799 -30.16 2.18 13.87
CA SER A 799 -30.20 2.76 15.22
C SER A 799 -29.07 2.25 16.11
N LEU A 800 -28.68 0.98 15.98
CA LEU A 800 -27.59 0.36 16.73
C LEU A 800 -26.23 0.47 16.01
N ALA A 801 -26.23 0.94 14.76
CA ALA A 801 -25.04 1.13 13.94
C ALA A 801 -24.49 2.57 13.96
N GLY A 802 -25.21 3.51 14.58
CA GLY A 802 -24.85 4.93 14.57
C GLY A 802 -25.10 5.63 13.22
N LEU A 803 -26.01 5.09 12.39
CA LEU A 803 -26.26 5.57 11.01
C LEU A 803 -27.55 6.39 10.86
N ASN A 804 -28.26 6.63 11.96
CA ASN A 804 -29.46 7.48 12.02
C ASN A 804 -29.16 8.89 12.55
N LYS A 805 -27.91 9.18 12.90
CA LYS A 805 -27.46 10.47 13.43
C LYS A 805 -26.61 11.18 12.39
#